data_AF-A0A673ULF6-F1
#
_entry.id   AF-A0A673ULF6-F1
#
_cell.length_a   1.000
_cell.length_b   1.000
_cell.length_c   1.000
_cell.angle_alpha   90.00
_cell.angle_beta   90.00
_cell.angle_gamma   90.00
#
_symmetry.space_group_name_H-M   'P 1'
#
loop_
_entity.id
_entity.type
_entity.pdbx_description
1 polymer ?
#
loop_
_entity_poly.entity_id
_entity_poly.type
_entity_poly.pdbx_seq_one_letter_code
_entity_poly.pdbx_strand_id
1 'polypeptide(L)'
;MNCEREKSKLEGDLKQNRTSVEHLEGGQRQLTEKLRTKELEINQMSSKMEKEKGLVVQLQNMVKELQTQIQDLKRELEAERTTRAKMERERTDLTQELEDLNKRLEEAGGTRLAQLDIMKKQETKLQKLRQGMEEATLHFEATSASLKKRHADSLSELQGQLENLQQVKQKLEKDKSDLQLQVDDLLTNIEQMTRAKANSEKLCSLYEERLNEANVKLDEMNQLANDLKTQKTKLQSENGEFLRRLEEKEALINQLFREKSSLTQQIEELKGRLEEESKSQSALAQALQSAKRDCDLLREQYEEDQEAKAELLRALSKGKAEMVQWRRKYAEDTTQRTEDLEDAKKKLAISLQEAAEAVGVANARNASLERTRHQLQLELGDTLWDLGKARSSAAILDRRQQHLDKCFDDWRQKQAESQAVLEASQEEVRALSMELLKLRHALEESTVSQETLQRANRNLQEEISNLTNQVREGKKNLSEMEKVKKRIEQEKTEVQVALEEAEGALERNESKILRFQLELLEAKAELERKLSEKDEEIENFRRNQQCTIDSLQSSLDSETRSRIEVTRLKKNVEGNLSDMELQLSCANRQVSETTKSLGQLQIQIQDLRVQLDDSTHLNSELKEQVAVAERHNSLLQSELEELRSLNEQTECGRKLAEEELLQATERISLFHIQNTSLLSQKKKLEADVARMQKEAEEAVQKCQNAEEKAKKAATEAANISEELKKEQDTNAHLEKMRKNMEQTIKDLQKRLNEADQTALMGSRKQIQKLESRVRALEGELEDETRRSAEAQRGARRLERCLKELTYQAEDDKKNLSRMQTLMDKLQLKVQSYKQQMEAAEAQANQYLSKYKKQQHELNEAKERAEIAESQVNKLKIKAKEFTQKAHEK
;
A
#
# COMPACT_ATOMS: atom_id res chain seq x y z
N MET A 1 38.24 83.31 212.89
CA MET A 1 38.79 84.27 213.87
C MET A 1 37.90 84.21 215.13
N ASN A 2 38.25 84.76 216.26
CA ASN A 2 39.61 85.11 216.57
C ASN A 2 40.31 83.91 217.19
N CYS A 3 41.54 83.55 216.78
CA CYS A 3 42.07 83.23 215.43
C CYS A 3 43.45 82.64 215.66
N GLU A 4 44.31 83.47 216.22
CA GLU A 4 45.72 83.20 216.28
C GLU A 4 46.01 82.85 217.72
N ARG A 5 46.47 81.62 217.92
CA ARG A 5 47.84 81.36 218.37
C ARG A 5 47.80 80.01 219.05
N GLU A 6 47.66 78.96 218.25
CA GLU A 6 48.65 78.39 217.31
C GLU A 6 49.88 77.77 217.96
N LYS A 7 50.77 78.57 218.52
CA LYS A 7 52.19 78.18 218.42
C LYS A 7 52.59 76.97 219.27
N SER A 8 51.87 76.67 220.35
CA SER A 8 52.25 75.56 221.24
C SER A 8 51.81 74.16 220.76
N LYS A 9 51.41 74.08 219.48
CA LYS A 9 51.44 72.90 218.59
C LYS A 9 52.62 71.91 218.84
N LEU A 10 53.86 72.35 218.75
CA LEU A 10 54.85 71.55 217.99
C LEU A 10 55.61 70.44 218.74
N GLU A 11 55.49 70.32 220.05
CA GLU A 11 56.49 69.55 220.82
C GLU A 11 55.99 68.22 221.42
N GLY A 12 54.67 67.95 221.47
CA GLY A 12 54.13 66.71 222.03
C GLY A 12 54.14 65.50 221.09
N ASP A 13 54.08 65.77 219.78
CA ASP A 13 54.04 64.78 218.70
C ASP A 13 55.25 63.83 218.69
N LEU A 14 56.37 64.20 219.33
CA LEU A 14 57.59 63.38 219.33
C LEU A 14 57.52 62.13 220.21
N LYS A 15 56.60 62.05 221.20
CA LYS A 15 56.51 60.86 222.07
C LYS A 15 55.67 59.72 221.50
N GLN A 16 54.84 59.99 220.50
CA GLN A 16 54.06 59.00 219.77
C GLN A 16 54.93 58.07 218.90
N ASN A 17 56.10 58.57 218.49
CA ASN A 17 56.97 57.82 217.58
C ASN A 17 57.79 56.72 218.27
N ARG A 18 58.00 56.77 219.59
CA ARG A 18 58.92 55.83 220.24
C ARG A 18 58.30 54.47 220.58
N THR A 19 56.99 54.38 220.79
CA THR A 19 56.35 53.11 221.18
C THR A 19 55.79 52.31 220.00
N SER A 20 55.67 52.90 218.80
CA SER A 20 55.35 52.14 217.58
C SER A 20 56.42 51.11 217.19
N VAL A 21 57.65 51.26 217.68
CA VAL A 21 58.77 50.36 217.36
C VAL A 21 58.67 49.04 218.16
N GLU A 22 58.29 49.09 219.43
CA GLU A 22 58.13 47.89 220.26
C GLU A 22 57.03 46.95 219.73
N HIS A 23 56.03 47.52 219.04
CA HIS A 23 54.97 46.76 218.37
C HIS A 23 55.46 45.96 217.14
N LEU A 24 56.57 46.36 216.51
CA LEU A 24 57.09 45.70 215.32
C LEU A 24 57.98 44.51 215.67
N GLU A 25 58.74 44.58 216.77
CA GLU A 25 59.62 43.48 217.20
C GLU A 25 58.85 42.26 217.72
N GLY A 26 57.67 42.47 218.34
CA GLY A 26 56.81 41.37 218.79
C GLY A 26 56.21 40.55 217.64
N GLY A 27 55.83 41.20 216.53
CA GLY A 27 55.19 40.53 215.39
C GLY A 27 56.12 39.61 214.60
N GLN A 28 57.42 39.90 214.58
CA GLN A 28 58.38 39.14 213.79
C GLN A 28 58.61 37.73 214.33
N ARG A 29 58.59 37.54 215.67
CA ARG A 29 58.88 36.23 216.29
C ARG A 29 57.79 35.20 216.08
N GLN A 30 56.53 35.58 215.99
CA GLN A 30 55.45 34.58 215.85
C GLN A 30 55.27 34.09 214.40
N LEU A 31 55.67 34.87 213.40
CA LEU A 31 55.61 34.44 212.00
C LEU A 31 56.61 33.31 211.67
N THR A 32 57.73 33.23 212.40
CA THR A 32 58.77 32.23 212.17
C THR A 32 58.32 30.81 212.56
N GLU A 33 57.53 30.66 213.62
CA GLU A 33 57.05 29.36 214.08
C GLU A 33 55.99 28.75 213.15
N LYS A 34 55.14 29.59 212.53
CA LYS A 34 54.17 29.17 211.50
C LYS A 34 54.82 28.72 210.19
N LEU A 35 56.03 29.21 209.90
CA LEU A 35 56.73 28.83 208.67
C LEU A 35 57.21 27.37 208.74
N ARG A 36 57.77 26.96 209.90
CA ARG A 36 58.35 25.63 210.10
C ARG A 36 57.31 24.49 210.01
N THR A 37 56.08 24.71 210.48
CA THR A 37 55.00 23.70 210.36
C THR A 37 54.52 23.55 208.92
N LYS A 38 54.52 24.63 208.13
CA LYS A 38 54.18 24.58 206.71
C LYS A 38 55.20 23.83 205.86
N GLU A 39 56.48 23.86 206.22
CA GLU A 39 57.53 23.12 205.50
C GLU A 39 57.35 21.59 205.56
N LEU A 40 56.86 21.04 206.68
CA LEU A 40 56.71 19.58 206.86
C LEU A 40 55.52 19.01 206.06
N GLU A 41 54.42 19.77 205.93
CA GLU A 41 53.27 19.43 205.08
C GLU A 41 53.63 19.46 203.58
N ILE A 42 54.47 20.41 203.15
CA ILE A 42 54.91 20.53 201.75
C ILE A 42 55.65 19.26 201.31
N ASN A 43 56.58 18.75 202.13
CA ASN A 43 57.38 17.57 201.78
C ASN A 43 56.53 16.29 201.58
N GLN A 44 55.48 16.07 202.38
CA GLN A 44 54.58 14.92 202.18
C GLN A 44 53.77 15.04 200.87
N MET A 45 53.33 16.25 200.51
CA MET A 45 52.58 16.50 199.27
C MET A 45 53.45 16.33 198.03
N SER A 46 54.72 16.72 198.09
CA SER A 46 55.67 16.51 196.99
C SER A 46 55.87 15.03 196.65
N SER A 47 55.96 14.14 197.66
CA SER A 47 56.13 12.69 197.41
C SER A 47 54.90 12.02 196.76
N LYS A 48 53.69 12.44 197.12
CA LYS A 48 52.46 11.93 196.47
C LYS A 48 52.36 12.41 195.02
N MET A 49 52.76 13.64 194.75
CA MET A 49 52.71 14.23 193.41
C MET A 49 53.58 13.47 192.41
N GLU A 50 54.76 12.97 192.81
CA GLU A 50 55.62 12.21 191.87
C GLU A 50 55.09 10.82 191.52
N LYS A 51 54.39 10.13 192.45
CA LYS A 51 53.74 8.85 192.12
C LYS A 51 52.60 9.04 191.13
N GLU A 52 51.81 10.10 191.27
CA GLU A 52 50.73 10.43 190.33
C GLU A 52 51.27 10.85 188.96
N LYS A 53 52.35 11.64 188.89
CA LYS A 53 52.99 11.99 187.61
C LYS A 53 53.49 10.74 186.86
N GLY A 54 54.08 9.78 187.57
CA GLY A 54 54.52 8.52 186.96
C GLY A 54 53.38 7.72 186.31
N LEU A 55 52.21 7.65 186.97
CA LEU A 55 51.03 6.96 186.45
C LEU A 55 50.42 7.68 185.23
N VAL A 56 50.40 9.03 185.26
CA VAL A 56 49.90 9.85 184.15
C VAL A 56 50.72 9.64 182.88
N VAL A 57 52.06 9.55 182.98
CA VAL A 57 52.93 9.31 181.81
C VAL A 57 52.68 7.94 181.19
N GLN A 58 52.50 6.88 182.00
CA GLN A 58 52.18 5.54 181.47
C GLN A 58 50.84 5.51 180.72
N LEU A 59 49.80 6.13 181.30
CA LEU A 59 48.48 6.22 180.66
C LEU A 59 48.51 7.06 179.38
N GLN A 60 49.30 8.16 179.34
CA GLN A 60 49.46 8.97 178.13
C GLN A 60 50.13 8.21 176.98
N ASN A 61 51.08 7.31 177.26
CA ASN A 61 51.72 6.50 176.21
C ASN A 61 50.76 5.46 175.64
N MET A 62 49.97 4.78 176.49
CA MET A 62 48.98 3.80 176.05
C MET A 62 47.87 4.45 175.19
N VAL A 63 47.45 5.66 175.54
CA VAL A 63 46.49 6.45 174.73
C VAL A 63 47.05 6.77 173.34
N LYS A 64 48.35 7.10 173.24
CA LYS A 64 48.98 7.40 171.93
C LYS A 64 49.08 6.16 171.04
N GLU A 65 49.45 5.00 171.57
CA GLU A 65 49.51 3.75 170.78
C GLU A 65 48.13 3.33 170.24
N LEU A 66 47.09 3.40 171.08
CA LEU A 66 45.73 3.11 170.64
C LEU A 66 45.22 4.14 169.62
N GLN A 67 45.60 5.41 169.74
CA GLN A 67 45.27 6.43 168.73
C GLN A 67 45.95 6.17 167.38
N THR A 68 47.19 5.66 167.35
CA THR A 68 47.86 5.29 166.10
C THR A 68 47.20 4.10 165.41
N GLN A 69 46.86 3.04 166.15
CA GLN A 69 46.19 1.86 165.56
C GLN A 69 44.81 2.18 164.99
N ILE A 70 44.04 3.07 165.65
CA ILE A 70 42.75 3.52 165.13
C ILE A 70 42.91 4.34 163.83
N GLN A 71 43.99 5.12 163.69
CA GLN A 71 44.24 5.86 162.45
C GLN A 71 44.61 4.94 161.29
N ASP A 72 45.39 3.90 161.53
CA ASP A 72 45.82 2.99 160.47
C ASP A 72 44.66 2.12 159.95
N LEU A 73 43.82 1.58 160.84
CA LEU A 73 42.62 0.84 160.43
C LEU A 73 41.60 1.72 159.67
N LYS A 74 41.50 3.02 160.00
CA LYS A 74 40.66 3.95 159.24
C LYS A 74 41.20 4.19 157.82
N ARG A 75 42.53 4.30 157.66
CA ARG A 75 43.16 4.45 156.35
C ARG A 75 42.94 3.22 155.47
N GLU A 76 43.04 2.02 156.03
CA GLU A 76 42.81 0.77 155.29
C GLU A 76 41.35 0.63 154.81
N LEU A 77 40.38 0.96 155.68
CA LEU A 77 38.96 0.92 155.31
C LEU A 77 38.61 1.96 154.22
N GLU A 78 39.22 3.15 154.26
CA GLU A 78 39.06 4.17 153.22
C GLU A 78 39.68 3.71 151.88
N ALA A 79 40.84 3.05 151.90
CA ALA A 79 41.46 2.49 150.71
C ALA A 79 40.60 1.38 150.06
N GLU A 80 40.00 0.50 150.86
CA GLU A 80 39.10 -0.56 150.34
C GLU A 80 37.82 0.03 149.72
N ARG A 81 37.22 1.04 150.35
CA ARG A 81 36.03 1.71 149.80
C ARG A 81 36.31 2.39 148.46
N THR A 82 37.47 3.03 148.32
CA THR A 82 37.85 3.69 147.05
C THR A 82 38.12 2.70 145.93
N THR A 83 38.73 1.55 146.21
CA THR A 83 38.99 0.51 145.20
C THR A 83 37.70 -0.18 144.76
N ARG A 84 36.80 -0.51 145.68
CA ARG A 84 35.49 -1.09 145.35
C ARG A 84 34.63 -0.17 144.49
N ALA A 85 34.60 1.13 144.79
CA ALA A 85 33.87 2.11 143.99
C ALA A 85 34.44 2.26 142.56
N LYS A 86 35.74 2.03 142.34
CA LYS A 86 36.34 2.00 140.99
C LYS A 86 35.91 0.75 140.22
N MET A 87 35.98 -0.43 140.85
CA MET A 87 35.58 -1.69 140.22
C MET A 87 34.09 -1.72 139.85
N GLU A 88 33.22 -1.12 140.67
CA GLU A 88 31.79 -1.01 140.35
C GLU A 88 31.52 -0.08 139.16
N ARG A 89 32.28 1.02 139.01
CA ARG A 89 32.20 1.90 137.84
C ARG A 89 32.68 1.22 136.57
N GLU A 90 33.84 0.55 136.62
CA GLU A 90 34.36 -0.20 135.47
C GLU A 90 33.38 -1.31 135.05
N ARG A 91 32.73 -1.97 136.02
CA ARG A 91 31.69 -2.95 135.71
C ARG A 91 30.50 -2.31 135.00
N THR A 92 30.00 -1.18 135.48
CA THR A 92 28.86 -0.48 134.85
C THR A 92 29.21 -0.03 133.43
N ASP A 93 30.41 0.52 133.24
CA ASP A 93 30.89 1.00 131.93
C ASP A 93 31.00 -0.15 130.93
N LEU A 94 31.56 -1.30 131.34
CA LEU A 94 31.64 -2.50 130.50
C LEU A 94 30.25 -3.09 130.15
N THR A 95 29.29 -3.07 131.07
CA THR A 95 27.90 -3.46 130.72
C THR A 95 27.26 -2.51 129.72
N GLN A 96 27.52 -1.21 129.84
CA GLN A 96 26.98 -0.22 128.91
C GLN A 96 27.58 -0.39 127.51
N GLU A 97 28.89 -0.63 127.42
CA GLU A 97 29.57 -0.91 126.15
C GLU A 97 29.04 -2.19 125.48
N LEU A 98 28.74 -3.23 126.25
CA LEU A 98 28.12 -4.46 125.73
C LEU A 98 26.70 -4.23 125.20
N GLU A 99 25.89 -3.43 125.90
CA GLU A 99 24.56 -3.05 125.42
C GLU A 99 24.63 -2.21 124.14
N ASP A 100 25.58 -1.29 124.05
CA ASP A 100 25.78 -0.46 122.86
C ASP A 100 26.30 -1.28 121.67
N LEU A 101 27.17 -2.27 121.90
CA LEU A 101 27.61 -3.20 120.86
C LEU A 101 26.47 -4.10 120.38
N ASN A 102 25.60 -4.59 121.27
CA ASN A 102 24.43 -5.37 120.88
C ASN A 102 23.44 -4.56 120.04
N LYS A 103 23.14 -3.31 120.43
CA LYS A 103 22.30 -2.41 119.62
C LYS A 103 22.88 -2.19 118.22
N ARG A 104 24.19 -1.94 118.11
CA ARG A 104 24.86 -1.80 116.82
C ARG A 104 24.81 -3.08 115.99
N LEU A 105 24.88 -4.25 116.63
CA LEU A 105 24.76 -5.54 115.95
C LEU A 105 23.34 -5.76 115.41
N GLU A 106 22.31 -5.43 116.19
CA GLU A 106 20.90 -5.50 115.78
C GLU A 106 20.60 -4.54 114.63
N GLU A 107 21.10 -3.30 114.70
CA GLU A 107 20.97 -2.30 113.63
C GLU A 107 21.69 -2.74 112.35
N ALA A 108 22.90 -3.30 112.46
CA ALA A 108 23.64 -3.88 111.34
C ALA A 108 22.92 -5.11 110.75
N GLY A 109 22.29 -5.93 111.59
CA GLY A 109 21.46 -7.06 111.16
C GLY A 109 20.21 -6.61 110.40
N GLY A 110 19.51 -5.59 110.90
CA GLY A 110 18.33 -5.00 110.27
C GLY A 110 18.65 -4.34 108.92
N THR A 111 19.75 -3.58 108.83
CA THR A 111 20.21 -3.01 107.56
C THR A 111 20.62 -4.08 106.56
N ARG A 112 21.26 -5.16 107.00
CA ARG A 112 21.62 -6.29 106.12
C ARG A 112 20.38 -7.02 105.58
N LEU A 113 19.34 -7.22 106.40
CA LEU A 113 18.07 -7.81 105.96
C LEU A 113 17.36 -6.91 104.94
N ALA A 114 17.28 -5.60 105.19
CA ALA A 114 16.70 -4.65 104.26
C ALA A 114 17.46 -4.60 102.91
N GLN A 115 18.79 -4.66 102.94
CA GLN A 115 19.62 -4.76 101.73
C GLN A 115 19.37 -6.06 100.97
N LEU A 116 19.19 -7.19 101.66
CA LEU A 116 18.93 -8.49 101.05
C LEU A 116 17.55 -8.52 100.36
N ASP A 117 16.54 -7.88 100.94
CA ASP A 117 15.22 -7.72 100.32
C ASP A 117 15.25 -6.77 99.12
N ILE A 118 16.05 -5.70 99.17
CA ILE A 118 16.27 -4.81 98.02
C ILE A 118 16.99 -5.58 96.90
N MET A 119 18.01 -6.37 97.22
CA MET A 119 18.72 -7.22 96.26
C MET A 119 17.78 -8.23 95.59
N LYS A 120 16.95 -8.95 96.35
CA LYS A 120 15.93 -9.86 95.78
C LYS A 120 14.93 -9.15 94.88
N LYS A 121 14.48 -7.95 95.24
CA LYS A 121 13.60 -7.12 94.39
C LYS A 121 14.31 -6.63 93.13
N GLN A 122 15.60 -6.33 93.19
CA GLN A 122 16.39 -5.98 92.01
C GLN A 122 16.64 -7.19 91.12
N GLU A 123 16.89 -8.37 91.70
CA GLU A 123 17.14 -9.62 90.99
C GLU A 123 15.89 -10.09 90.24
N THR A 124 14.72 -10.04 90.89
CA THR A 124 13.42 -10.31 90.23
C THR A 124 13.09 -9.29 89.13
N LYS A 125 13.42 -8.01 89.33
CA LYS A 125 13.28 -6.99 88.27
C LYS A 125 14.23 -7.24 87.10
N LEU A 126 15.48 -7.60 87.36
CA LEU A 126 16.47 -7.95 86.33
C LEU A 126 16.01 -9.18 85.54
N GLN A 127 15.45 -10.18 86.19
CA GLN A 127 14.94 -11.37 85.53
C GLN A 127 13.73 -11.06 84.63
N LYS A 128 12.79 -10.24 85.09
CA LYS A 128 11.68 -9.75 84.26
C LYS A 128 12.15 -8.89 83.09
N LEU A 129 13.15 -8.03 83.30
CA LEU A 129 13.74 -7.23 82.22
C LEU A 129 14.45 -8.10 81.20
N ARG A 130 15.15 -9.17 81.62
CA ARG A 130 15.77 -10.13 80.70
C ARG A 130 14.73 -10.87 79.86
N GLN A 131 13.66 -11.37 80.47
CA GLN A 131 12.55 -11.99 79.74
C GLN A 131 11.90 -11.00 78.76
N GLY A 132 11.62 -9.78 79.18
CA GLY A 132 11.07 -8.75 78.28
C GLY A 132 12.00 -8.41 77.12
N MET A 133 13.31 -8.39 77.35
CA MET A 133 14.30 -8.18 76.29
C MET A 133 14.39 -9.37 75.33
N GLU A 134 14.33 -10.61 75.82
CA GLU A 134 14.29 -11.82 74.98
C GLU A 134 13.01 -11.87 74.14
N GLU A 135 11.85 -11.58 74.73
CA GLU A 135 10.57 -11.50 74.02
C GLU A 135 10.55 -10.40 72.96
N ALA A 136 11.08 -9.21 73.29
CA ALA A 136 11.23 -8.12 72.32
C ALA A 136 12.18 -8.52 71.19
N THR A 137 13.30 -9.18 71.49
CA THR A 137 14.27 -9.64 70.50
C THR A 137 13.64 -10.68 69.57
N LEU A 138 12.93 -11.67 70.10
CA LEU A 138 12.20 -12.66 69.31
C LEU A 138 11.12 -12.00 68.43
N HIS A 139 10.40 -11.02 68.96
CA HIS A 139 9.43 -10.26 68.17
C HIS A 139 10.12 -9.46 67.04
N PHE A 140 11.28 -8.84 67.31
CA PHE A 140 12.06 -8.14 66.29
C PHE A 140 12.62 -9.08 65.23
N GLU A 141 13.10 -10.26 65.61
CA GLU A 141 13.58 -11.28 64.68
C GLU A 141 12.45 -11.80 63.79
N ALA A 142 11.27 -12.06 64.37
CA ALA A 142 10.08 -12.49 63.63
C ALA A 142 9.60 -11.42 62.64
N THR A 143 9.53 -10.14 63.05
CA THR A 143 9.13 -9.05 62.15
C THR A 143 10.17 -8.83 61.05
N SER A 144 11.45 -8.85 61.39
CA SER A 144 12.57 -8.76 60.44
C SER A 144 12.55 -9.90 59.42
N ALA A 145 12.33 -11.15 59.85
CA ALA A 145 12.20 -12.29 58.95
C ALA A 145 10.99 -12.15 58.01
N SER A 146 9.85 -11.69 58.52
CA SER A 146 8.64 -11.43 57.71
C SER A 146 8.86 -10.34 56.67
N LEU A 147 9.57 -9.27 57.03
CA LEU A 147 9.91 -8.17 56.13
C LEU A 147 10.90 -8.60 55.06
N LYS A 148 11.95 -9.35 55.44
CA LYS A 148 12.89 -9.94 54.48
C LYS A 148 12.18 -10.87 53.49
N LYS A 149 11.23 -11.68 53.96
CA LYS A 149 10.43 -12.56 53.10
C LYS A 149 9.56 -11.75 52.14
N ARG A 150 8.81 -10.75 52.62
CA ARG A 150 8.03 -9.86 51.75
C ARG A 150 8.90 -9.15 50.72
N HIS A 151 10.05 -8.65 51.12
CA HIS A 151 10.98 -8.00 50.20
C HIS A 151 11.52 -8.97 49.16
N ALA A 152 11.85 -10.21 49.54
CA ALA A 152 12.26 -11.25 48.59
C ALA A 152 11.13 -11.60 47.61
N ASP A 153 9.90 -11.78 48.10
CA ASP A 153 8.73 -12.07 47.28
C ASP A 153 8.44 -10.91 46.30
N SER A 154 8.48 -9.66 46.77
CA SER A 154 8.31 -8.47 45.92
C SER A 154 9.46 -8.29 44.92
N LEU A 155 10.70 -8.60 45.30
CA LEU A 155 11.84 -8.57 44.37
C LEU A 155 11.69 -9.64 43.27
N SER A 156 11.21 -10.83 43.63
CA SER A 156 10.94 -11.90 42.66
C SER A 156 9.79 -11.53 41.71
N GLU A 157 8.74 -10.89 42.22
CA GLU A 157 7.62 -10.40 41.40
C GLU A 157 8.06 -9.29 40.44
N LEU A 158 8.87 -8.34 40.93
CA LEU A 158 9.48 -7.30 40.09
C LEU A 158 10.43 -7.88 39.05
N GLN A 159 11.23 -8.91 39.39
CA GLN A 159 12.07 -9.63 38.43
C GLN A 159 11.23 -10.30 37.33
N GLY A 160 10.15 -10.99 37.71
CA GLY A 160 9.24 -11.61 36.73
C GLY A 160 8.55 -10.57 35.83
N GLN A 161 8.15 -9.42 36.39
CA GLN A 161 7.63 -8.30 35.58
C GLN A 161 8.68 -7.74 34.63
N LEU A 162 9.93 -7.65 35.06
CA LEU A 162 11.04 -7.14 34.25
C LEU A 162 11.38 -8.10 33.10
N GLU A 163 11.41 -9.40 33.34
CA GLU A 163 11.58 -10.44 32.31
C GLU A 163 10.43 -10.42 31.29
N ASN A 164 9.18 -10.28 31.75
CA ASN A 164 8.02 -10.16 30.88
C ASN A 164 8.10 -8.90 30.00
N LEU A 165 8.47 -7.76 30.58
CA LEU A 165 8.68 -6.51 29.83
C LEU A 165 9.84 -6.65 28.83
N GLN A 166 10.88 -7.40 29.16
CA GLN A 166 12.01 -7.64 28.27
C GLN A 166 11.62 -8.54 27.09
N GLN A 167 10.79 -9.55 27.30
CA GLN A 167 10.21 -10.37 26.22
C GLN A 167 9.25 -9.57 25.33
N VAL A 168 8.38 -8.74 25.92
CA VAL A 168 7.48 -7.85 25.17
C VAL A 168 8.29 -6.85 24.36
N LYS A 169 9.36 -6.29 24.93
CA LYS A 169 10.28 -5.40 24.21
C LYS A 169 10.92 -6.09 23.02
N GLN A 170 11.45 -7.32 23.18
CA GLN A 170 12.03 -8.07 22.05
C GLN A 170 11.01 -8.37 20.95
N LYS A 171 9.76 -8.70 21.31
CA LYS A 171 8.68 -8.86 20.34
C LYS A 171 8.38 -7.55 19.61
N LEU A 172 8.25 -6.45 20.34
CA LEU A 172 7.99 -5.13 19.75
C LEU A 172 9.16 -4.64 18.88
N GLU A 173 10.42 -4.95 19.24
CA GLU A 173 11.59 -4.64 18.41
C GLU A 173 11.57 -5.45 17.11
N LYS A 174 11.14 -6.71 17.16
CA LYS A 174 10.96 -7.56 15.97
C LYS A 174 9.79 -7.10 15.10
N ASP A 175 8.64 -6.83 15.69
CA ASP A 175 7.48 -6.30 14.96
C ASP A 175 7.82 -4.93 14.34
N LYS A 176 8.60 -4.09 15.04
CA LYS A 176 9.12 -2.83 14.51
C LYS A 176 10.05 -3.08 13.31
N SER A 177 10.98 -4.03 13.37
CA SER A 177 11.84 -4.32 12.22
C SER A 177 11.04 -4.86 11.03
N ASP A 178 10.03 -5.69 11.28
CA ASP A 178 9.19 -6.27 10.23
C ASP A 178 8.30 -5.20 9.58
N LEU A 179 7.74 -4.27 10.38
CA LEU A 179 7.00 -3.11 9.88
C LEU A 179 7.91 -2.13 9.14
N GLN A 180 9.16 -1.93 9.60
CA GLN A 180 10.13 -1.10 8.90
C GLN A 180 10.43 -1.67 7.51
N LEU A 181 10.61 -2.99 7.42
CA LEU A 181 10.85 -3.69 6.15
C LEU A 181 9.64 -3.57 5.20
N GLN A 182 8.43 -3.70 5.72
CA GLN A 182 7.21 -3.47 4.93
C GLN A 182 7.08 -2.02 4.45
N VAL A 183 7.48 -1.04 5.26
CA VAL A 183 7.50 0.36 4.86
C VAL A 183 8.53 0.60 3.76
N ASP A 184 9.72 0.01 3.86
CA ASP A 184 10.76 0.12 2.84
C ASP A 184 10.33 -0.56 1.51
N ASP A 185 9.66 -1.72 1.58
CA ASP A 185 9.06 -2.40 0.43
C ASP A 185 7.92 -1.59 -0.21
N LEU A 186 7.10 -0.90 0.60
CA LEU A 186 6.03 -0.03 0.08
C LEU A 186 6.60 1.25 -0.54
N LEU A 187 7.65 1.83 0.04
CA LEU A 187 8.34 3.00 -0.50
C LEU A 187 8.99 2.68 -1.85
N THR A 188 9.67 1.55 -1.96
CA THR A 188 10.24 1.09 -3.25
C THR A 188 9.15 0.82 -4.29
N ASN A 189 8.00 0.26 -3.90
CA ASN A 189 6.85 0.12 -4.80
C ASN A 189 6.27 1.47 -5.24
N ILE A 190 6.17 2.45 -4.34
CA ILE A 190 5.71 3.81 -4.67
C ILE A 190 6.68 4.48 -5.65
N GLU A 191 7.99 4.33 -5.45
CA GLU A 191 9.02 4.83 -6.37
C GLU A 191 8.92 4.18 -7.75
N GLN A 192 8.74 2.86 -7.83
CA GLN A 192 8.51 2.16 -9.09
C GLN A 192 7.24 2.65 -9.79
N MET A 193 6.14 2.83 -9.05
CA MET A 193 4.87 3.32 -9.60
C MET A 193 4.95 4.78 -10.06
N THR A 194 5.68 5.63 -9.35
CA THR A 194 5.91 7.02 -9.77
C THR A 194 6.78 7.11 -11.02
N ARG A 195 7.82 6.25 -11.15
CA ARG A 195 8.60 6.13 -12.40
C ARG A 195 7.75 5.62 -13.56
N ALA A 196 6.94 4.59 -13.33
CA ALA A 196 6.02 4.07 -14.35
C ALA A 196 5.00 5.13 -14.80
N LYS A 197 4.46 5.92 -13.86
CA LYS A 197 3.58 7.04 -14.15
C LYS A 197 4.29 8.13 -14.97
N ALA A 198 5.49 8.54 -14.58
CA ALA A 198 6.27 9.53 -15.34
C ALA A 198 6.59 9.05 -16.77
N ASN A 199 6.86 7.76 -16.96
CA ASN A 199 7.06 7.18 -18.28
C ASN A 199 5.77 7.14 -19.11
N SER A 200 4.63 6.82 -18.48
CA SER A 200 3.32 6.91 -19.11
C SER A 200 3.01 8.33 -19.56
N GLU A 201 3.24 9.33 -18.71
CA GLU A 201 3.02 10.75 -19.04
C GLU A 201 3.90 11.21 -20.21
N LYS A 202 5.17 10.78 -20.25
CA LYS A 202 6.07 11.04 -21.40
C LYS A 202 5.56 10.40 -22.69
N LEU A 203 5.08 9.16 -22.63
CA LEU A 203 4.50 8.48 -23.79
C LEU A 203 3.22 9.16 -24.27
N CYS A 204 2.34 9.58 -23.35
CA CYS A 204 1.15 10.37 -23.69
C CYS A 204 1.52 11.67 -24.39
N SER A 205 2.49 12.43 -23.86
CA SER A 205 2.98 13.66 -24.48
C SER A 205 3.56 13.42 -25.88
N LEU A 206 4.32 12.33 -26.08
CA LEU A 206 4.86 11.97 -27.39
C LEU A 206 3.74 11.60 -28.39
N TYR A 207 2.69 10.91 -27.92
CA TYR A 207 1.53 10.59 -28.76
C TYR A 207 0.71 11.83 -29.11
N GLU A 208 0.58 12.79 -28.20
CA GLU A 208 -0.04 14.09 -28.46
C GLU A 208 0.75 14.89 -29.50
N GLU A 209 2.08 14.91 -29.40
CA GLU A 209 2.96 15.52 -30.42
C GLU A 209 2.77 14.85 -31.79
N ARG A 210 2.76 13.51 -31.85
CA ARG A 210 2.51 12.78 -33.11
C ARG A 210 1.12 13.01 -33.67
N LEU A 211 0.11 13.14 -32.82
CA LEU A 211 -1.25 13.47 -33.23
C LEU A 211 -1.31 14.89 -33.81
N ASN A 212 -0.64 15.84 -33.18
CA ASN A 212 -0.54 17.22 -33.66
C ASN A 212 0.19 17.28 -35.02
N GLU A 213 1.31 16.57 -35.18
CA GLU A 213 2.00 16.45 -36.48
C GLU A 213 1.11 15.83 -37.56
N ALA A 214 0.33 14.81 -37.22
CA ALA A 214 -0.62 14.19 -38.15
C ALA A 214 -1.75 15.15 -38.54
N ASN A 215 -2.26 15.94 -37.59
CA ASN A 215 -3.26 16.96 -37.86
C ASN A 215 -2.73 18.07 -38.77
N VAL A 216 -1.50 18.55 -38.52
CA VAL A 216 -0.84 19.53 -39.40
C VAL A 216 -0.70 18.98 -40.82
N LYS A 217 -0.25 17.72 -40.97
CA LYS A 217 -0.17 17.06 -42.28
C LYS A 217 -1.55 16.90 -42.93
N LEU A 218 -2.59 16.60 -42.16
CA LEU A 218 -3.95 16.50 -42.67
C LEU A 218 -4.43 17.86 -43.20
N ASP A 219 -4.15 18.94 -42.49
CA ASP A 219 -4.50 20.30 -42.91
C ASP A 219 -3.73 20.72 -44.16
N GLU A 220 -2.44 20.38 -44.28
CA GLU A 220 -1.65 20.56 -45.50
C GLU A 220 -2.23 19.78 -46.68
N MET A 221 -2.63 18.52 -46.47
CA MET A 221 -3.28 17.71 -47.51
C MET A 221 -4.65 18.26 -47.90
N ASN A 222 -5.41 18.79 -46.95
CA ASN A 222 -6.69 19.45 -47.20
C ASN A 222 -6.50 20.75 -48.00
N GLN A 223 -5.47 21.54 -47.70
CA GLN A 223 -5.10 22.72 -48.49
C GLN A 223 -4.70 22.33 -49.92
N LEU A 224 -3.82 21.34 -50.09
CA LEU A 224 -3.44 20.79 -51.39
C LEU A 224 -4.65 20.27 -52.19
N ALA A 225 -5.56 19.55 -51.53
CA ALA A 225 -6.78 19.07 -52.18
C ALA A 225 -7.68 20.21 -52.63
N ASN A 226 -7.80 21.27 -51.83
CA ASN A 226 -8.53 22.48 -52.22
C ASN A 226 -7.85 23.21 -53.38
N ASP A 227 -6.53 23.35 -53.36
CA ASP A 227 -5.76 23.95 -54.46
C ASP A 227 -5.93 23.16 -55.75
N LEU A 228 -5.81 21.83 -55.70
CA LEU A 228 -6.07 20.95 -56.85
C LEU A 228 -7.52 21.05 -57.34
N LYS A 229 -8.48 21.18 -56.43
CA LYS A 229 -9.89 21.40 -56.78
C LYS A 229 -10.07 22.74 -57.50
N THR A 230 -9.41 23.82 -57.05
CA THR A 230 -9.46 25.12 -57.75
C THR A 230 -8.80 25.03 -59.13
N GLN A 231 -7.64 24.37 -59.25
CA GLN A 231 -6.99 24.13 -60.55
C GLN A 231 -7.88 23.33 -61.50
N LYS A 232 -8.54 22.27 -60.99
CA LYS A 232 -9.50 21.49 -61.77
C LYS A 232 -10.66 22.36 -62.28
N THR A 233 -11.22 23.23 -61.45
CA THR A 233 -12.29 24.14 -61.88
C THR A 233 -11.82 25.13 -62.95
N LYS A 234 -10.59 25.65 -62.85
CA LYS A 234 -9.99 26.52 -63.87
C LYS A 234 -9.80 25.79 -65.20
N LEU A 235 -9.21 24.59 -65.16
CA LEU A 235 -9.02 23.76 -66.36
C LEU A 235 -10.36 23.36 -66.99
N GLN A 236 -11.40 23.10 -66.18
CA GLN A 236 -12.74 22.84 -66.71
C GLN A 236 -13.34 24.07 -67.42
N SER A 237 -13.16 25.28 -66.87
CA SER A 237 -13.59 26.50 -67.55
C SER A 237 -12.83 26.74 -68.85
N GLU A 238 -11.50 26.57 -68.85
CA GLU A 238 -10.67 26.70 -70.05
C GLU A 238 -11.07 25.67 -71.12
N ASN A 239 -11.33 24.42 -70.72
CA ASN A 239 -11.81 23.39 -71.64
C ASN A 239 -13.20 23.74 -72.23
N GLY A 240 -14.09 24.33 -71.42
CA GLY A 240 -15.36 24.87 -71.90
C GLY A 240 -15.19 26.00 -72.92
N GLU A 241 -14.20 26.88 -72.74
CA GLU A 241 -13.86 27.91 -73.73
C GLU A 241 -13.25 27.33 -75.01
N PHE A 242 -12.40 26.30 -74.90
CA PHE A 242 -11.85 25.61 -76.06
C PHE A 242 -12.93 24.87 -76.85
N LEU A 243 -13.88 24.22 -76.19
CA LEU A 243 -15.05 23.61 -76.83
C LEU A 243 -15.89 24.66 -77.56
N ARG A 244 -16.16 25.81 -76.94
CA ARG A 244 -16.88 26.91 -77.60
C ARG A 244 -16.13 27.42 -78.84
N ARG A 245 -14.81 27.57 -78.76
CA ARG A 245 -13.96 27.94 -79.93
C ARG A 245 -13.99 26.85 -81.01
N LEU A 246 -14.01 25.59 -80.63
CA LEU A 246 -14.12 24.47 -81.57
C LEU A 246 -15.47 24.54 -82.30
N GLU A 247 -16.58 24.71 -81.58
CA GLU A 247 -17.93 24.85 -82.15
C GLU A 247 -18.01 26.04 -83.12
N GLU A 248 -17.40 27.20 -82.78
CA GLU A 248 -17.32 28.36 -83.68
C GLU A 248 -16.54 28.03 -84.97
N LYS A 249 -15.43 27.28 -84.86
CA LYS A 249 -14.65 26.85 -86.03
C LYS A 249 -15.38 25.80 -86.86
N GLU A 250 -16.07 24.85 -86.25
CA GLU A 250 -16.90 23.86 -86.93
C GLU A 250 -18.08 24.52 -87.65
N ALA A 251 -18.71 25.54 -87.05
CA ALA A 251 -19.73 26.35 -87.70
C ALA A 251 -19.16 27.07 -88.95
N LEU A 252 -17.96 27.63 -88.84
CA LEU A 252 -17.26 28.25 -89.97
C LEU A 252 -16.92 27.23 -91.09
N ILE A 253 -16.44 26.03 -90.71
CA ILE A 253 -16.17 24.94 -91.65
C ILE A 253 -17.46 24.51 -92.36
N ASN A 254 -18.57 24.38 -91.63
CA ASN A 254 -19.86 24.03 -92.20
C ASN A 254 -20.37 25.12 -93.17
N GLN A 255 -20.14 26.38 -92.87
CA GLN A 255 -20.43 27.48 -93.80
C GLN A 255 -19.58 27.37 -95.07
N LEU A 256 -18.26 27.21 -94.94
CA LEU A 256 -17.35 27.03 -96.06
C LEU A 256 -17.68 25.77 -96.88
N PHE A 257 -18.16 24.71 -96.24
CA PHE A 257 -18.60 23.49 -96.92
C PHE A 257 -19.85 23.74 -97.76
N ARG A 258 -20.82 24.51 -97.26
CA ARG A 258 -21.99 24.94 -98.04
C ARG A 258 -21.59 25.81 -99.23
N GLU A 259 -20.69 26.77 -99.02
CA GLU A 259 -20.14 27.61 -100.10
C GLU A 259 -19.39 26.76 -101.14
N LYS A 260 -18.54 25.82 -100.71
CA LYS A 260 -17.87 24.86 -101.59
C LYS A 260 -18.87 24.01 -102.37
N SER A 261 -19.92 23.50 -101.73
CA SER A 261 -20.96 22.71 -102.41
C SER A 261 -21.67 23.53 -103.49
N SER A 262 -22.00 24.79 -103.20
CA SER A 262 -22.59 25.72 -104.17
C SER A 262 -21.64 25.99 -105.36
N LEU A 263 -20.36 26.23 -105.09
CA LEU A 263 -19.36 26.41 -106.15
C LEU A 263 -19.13 25.14 -106.96
N THR A 264 -19.18 23.96 -106.32
CA THR A 264 -19.06 22.68 -107.01
C THR A 264 -20.23 22.46 -107.95
N GLN A 265 -21.46 22.80 -107.51
CA GLN A 265 -22.65 22.75 -108.35
C GLN A 265 -22.54 23.72 -109.54
N GLN A 266 -22.01 24.94 -109.34
CA GLN A 266 -21.72 25.87 -110.44
C GLN A 266 -20.69 25.31 -111.42
N ILE A 267 -19.65 24.61 -110.94
CA ILE A 267 -18.67 23.93 -111.78
C ILE A 267 -19.30 22.79 -112.57
N GLU A 268 -20.19 22.01 -111.95
CA GLU A 268 -20.93 20.94 -112.62
C GLU A 268 -21.90 21.46 -113.68
N GLU A 269 -22.57 22.59 -113.44
CA GLU A 269 -23.37 23.29 -114.46
C GLU A 269 -22.50 23.76 -115.64
N LEU A 270 -21.30 24.32 -115.38
CA LEU A 270 -20.35 24.71 -116.43
C LEU A 270 -19.79 23.50 -117.19
N LYS A 271 -19.52 22.39 -116.50
CA LYS A 271 -19.11 21.13 -117.15
C LYS A 271 -20.24 20.53 -117.99
N GLY A 272 -21.49 20.60 -117.53
CA GLY A 272 -22.66 20.21 -118.31
C GLY A 272 -22.76 20.99 -119.62
N ARG A 273 -22.54 22.32 -119.57
CA ARG A 273 -22.48 23.16 -120.78
C ARG A 273 -21.32 22.77 -121.72
N LEU A 274 -20.16 22.43 -121.16
CA LEU A 274 -19.01 21.96 -121.95
C LEU A 274 -19.26 20.56 -122.58
N GLU A 275 -19.94 19.67 -121.87
CA GLU A 275 -20.34 18.36 -122.40
C GLU A 275 -21.41 18.48 -123.48
N GLU A 276 -22.35 19.43 -123.37
CA GLU A 276 -23.29 19.76 -124.44
C GLU A 276 -22.57 20.31 -125.69
N GLU A 277 -21.58 21.19 -125.51
CA GLU A 277 -20.70 21.62 -126.61
C GLU A 277 -19.93 20.43 -127.22
N SER A 278 -19.35 19.55 -126.40
CA SER A 278 -18.61 18.37 -126.88
C SER A 278 -19.51 17.38 -127.62
N LYS A 279 -20.75 17.16 -127.16
CA LYS A 279 -21.76 16.36 -127.87
C LYS A 279 -22.14 17.00 -129.20
N SER A 280 -22.27 18.33 -129.25
CA SER A 280 -22.51 19.05 -130.51
C SER A 280 -21.34 18.90 -131.49
N GLN A 281 -20.10 18.93 -130.99
CA GLN A 281 -18.87 18.67 -131.75
C GLN A 281 -18.78 17.22 -132.25
N SER A 282 -19.14 16.24 -131.43
CA SER A 282 -19.18 14.82 -131.80
C SER A 282 -20.27 14.53 -132.84
N ALA A 283 -21.43 15.18 -132.74
CA ALA A 283 -22.49 15.08 -133.75
C ALA A 283 -22.02 15.64 -135.12
N LEU A 284 -21.30 16.77 -135.11
CA LEU A 284 -20.66 17.32 -136.32
C LEU A 284 -19.57 16.40 -136.89
N ALA A 285 -18.79 15.72 -136.03
CA ALA A 285 -17.79 14.74 -136.47
C ALA A 285 -18.42 13.45 -137.04
N GLN A 286 -19.54 12.98 -136.51
CA GLN A 286 -20.29 11.85 -137.05
C GLN A 286 -20.97 12.19 -138.39
N ALA A 287 -21.49 13.41 -138.56
CA ALA A 287 -21.99 13.89 -139.85
C ALA A 287 -20.87 13.97 -140.91
N LEU A 288 -19.64 14.30 -140.51
CA LEU A 288 -18.47 14.28 -141.39
C LEU A 288 -18.04 12.83 -141.77
N GLN A 289 -18.24 11.86 -140.88
CA GLN A 289 -17.97 10.44 -141.17
C GLN A 289 -19.08 9.77 -142.00
N SER A 290 -20.35 10.14 -141.85
CA SER A 290 -21.43 9.63 -142.70
C SER A 290 -21.26 10.12 -144.14
N ALA A 291 -20.92 11.41 -144.34
CA ALA A 291 -20.63 11.96 -145.66
C ALA A 291 -19.42 11.30 -146.36
N LYS A 292 -18.49 10.70 -145.59
CA LYS A 292 -17.39 9.88 -146.15
C LYS A 292 -17.84 8.46 -146.52
N ARG A 293 -18.74 7.85 -145.74
CA ARG A 293 -19.35 6.54 -146.06
C ARG A 293 -20.25 6.61 -147.29
N ASP A 294 -20.98 7.71 -147.49
CA ASP A 294 -21.82 7.92 -148.67
C ASP A 294 -20.97 8.01 -149.97
N CYS A 295 -19.74 8.49 -149.90
CA CYS A 295 -18.79 8.50 -151.02
C CYS A 295 -18.20 7.12 -151.36
N ASP A 296 -18.16 6.19 -150.39
CA ASP A 296 -17.67 4.82 -150.60
C ASP A 296 -18.80 3.89 -151.09
N LEU A 297 -20.05 4.08 -150.62
CA LEU A 297 -21.24 3.37 -151.11
C LEU A 297 -21.56 3.65 -152.60
N LEU A 298 -21.30 4.86 -153.10
CA LEU A 298 -21.44 5.18 -154.52
C LEU A 298 -20.40 4.46 -155.41
N ARG A 299 -19.33 3.92 -154.83
CA ARG A 299 -18.31 3.15 -155.54
C ARG A 299 -18.67 1.65 -155.62
N GLU A 300 -19.29 1.10 -154.57
CA GLU A 300 -19.84 -0.26 -154.55
C GLU A 300 -21.09 -0.40 -155.46
N GLN A 301 -21.94 0.63 -155.54
CA GLN A 301 -23.10 0.64 -156.46
C GLN A 301 -22.73 0.61 -157.95
N TYR A 302 -21.52 1.05 -158.34
CA TYR A 302 -21.06 0.94 -159.72
C TYR A 302 -20.61 -0.49 -160.09
N GLU A 303 -20.11 -1.25 -159.12
CA GLU A 303 -19.66 -2.64 -159.31
C GLU A 303 -20.85 -3.62 -159.32
N GLU A 304 -21.89 -3.38 -158.51
CA GLU A 304 -23.13 -4.18 -158.50
C GLU A 304 -23.99 -4.01 -159.78
N ASP A 305 -23.97 -2.82 -160.41
CA ASP A 305 -24.70 -2.56 -161.67
C ASP A 305 -24.12 -3.30 -162.90
N GLN A 306 -22.86 -3.78 -162.84
CA GLN A 306 -22.29 -4.63 -163.89
C GLN A 306 -22.73 -6.11 -163.75
N GLU A 307 -23.02 -6.58 -162.54
CA GLU A 307 -23.41 -7.97 -162.26
C GLU A 307 -24.93 -8.20 -162.38
N ALA A 308 -25.76 -7.23 -161.99
CA ALA A 308 -27.22 -7.30 -162.12
C ALA A 308 -27.72 -7.39 -163.58
N LYS A 309 -26.92 -6.94 -164.55
CA LYS A 309 -27.24 -7.04 -165.99
C LYS A 309 -27.13 -8.48 -166.54
N ALA A 310 -26.34 -9.35 -165.90
CA ALA A 310 -26.12 -10.72 -166.35
C ALA A 310 -27.19 -11.72 -165.83
N GLU A 311 -27.86 -11.41 -164.72
CA GLU A 311 -28.81 -12.32 -164.06
C GLU A 311 -30.28 -12.06 -164.44
N LEU A 312 -30.62 -10.82 -164.85
CA LEU A 312 -31.97 -10.47 -165.34
C LEU A 312 -32.32 -11.11 -166.71
N LEU A 313 -31.36 -11.70 -167.43
CA LEU A 313 -31.60 -12.41 -168.69
C LEU A 313 -31.98 -13.90 -168.53
N ARG A 314 -31.96 -14.49 -167.32
CA ARG A 314 -32.29 -15.93 -167.14
C ARG A 314 -33.57 -16.24 -166.33
N ALA A 315 -34.05 -15.35 -165.47
CA ALA A 315 -35.14 -15.69 -164.54
C ALA A 315 -36.55 -15.25 -164.97
N LEU A 316 -36.69 -14.46 -166.05
CA LEU A 316 -37.98 -13.94 -166.52
C LEU A 316 -38.80 -14.95 -167.36
N SER A 317 -38.24 -16.11 -167.73
CA SER A 317 -38.82 -17.01 -168.75
C SER A 317 -39.62 -18.22 -168.25
N LYS A 318 -39.82 -18.41 -166.94
CA LYS A 318 -40.45 -19.66 -166.43
C LYS A 318 -41.56 -19.53 -165.39
N GLY A 319 -41.89 -18.31 -164.97
CA GLY A 319 -42.73 -18.08 -163.79
C GLY A 319 -44.23 -17.81 -164.01
N LYS A 320 -44.75 -17.69 -165.25
CA LYS A 320 -46.07 -17.03 -165.39
C LYS A 320 -47.15 -17.63 -166.28
N ALA A 321 -47.02 -18.86 -166.75
CA ALA A 321 -48.21 -19.53 -167.29
C ALA A 321 -48.02 -21.04 -167.30
N GLU A 322 -48.91 -21.86 -166.76
CA GLU A 322 -50.21 -21.65 -166.15
C GLU A 322 -50.55 -23.04 -165.57
N MET A 323 -51.12 -23.10 -164.37
CA MET A 323 -52.55 -23.41 -164.28
C MET A 323 -52.95 -24.51 -165.28
N VAL A 324 -53.12 -25.75 -164.82
CA VAL A 324 -54.34 -26.56 -165.07
C VAL A 324 -54.22 -28.03 -164.68
N GLN A 325 -53.04 -28.62 -164.43
CA GLN A 325 -52.98 -30.04 -164.02
C GLN A 325 -52.93 -30.29 -162.52
N TRP A 326 -53.63 -29.44 -161.77
CA TRP A 326 -54.42 -29.79 -160.57
C TRP A 326 -55.52 -30.84 -160.86
N ARG A 327 -55.23 -31.84 -161.70
CA ARG A 327 -56.23 -32.81 -162.14
C ARG A 327 -55.73 -34.25 -162.21
N ARG A 328 -54.55 -34.59 -161.68
CA ARG A 328 -54.09 -35.98 -161.82
C ARG A 328 -53.40 -36.63 -160.61
N LYS A 329 -54.20 -36.72 -159.55
CA LYS A 329 -54.29 -37.89 -158.62
C LYS A 329 -53.44 -37.70 -157.36
N TYR A 330 -54.00 -37.60 -156.15
CA TYR A 330 -55.06 -38.45 -155.57
C TYR A 330 -54.83 -39.96 -155.81
N ALA A 331 -53.57 -40.40 -155.91
CA ALA A 331 -53.24 -41.84 -156.02
C ALA A 331 -52.20 -42.35 -155.03
N GLU A 332 -51.51 -41.54 -154.22
CA GLU A 332 -50.53 -42.05 -153.24
C GLU A 332 -50.78 -41.53 -151.83
N ASP A 333 -52.06 -41.48 -151.47
CA ASP A 333 -52.59 -41.29 -150.11
C ASP A 333 -52.52 -42.60 -149.27
N THR A 334 -51.50 -43.45 -149.49
CA THR A 334 -51.36 -44.75 -148.79
C THR A 334 -49.97 -45.05 -148.22
N THR A 335 -48.97 -44.19 -148.40
CA THR A 335 -47.60 -44.39 -147.91
C THR A 335 -47.23 -43.57 -146.66
N GLN A 336 -48.12 -42.68 -146.17
CA GLN A 336 -47.85 -41.82 -145.01
C GLN A 336 -48.37 -42.36 -143.65
N ARG A 337 -48.77 -43.65 -143.55
CA ARG A 337 -49.32 -44.24 -142.31
C ARG A 337 -48.49 -45.36 -141.67
N THR A 338 -47.32 -45.68 -142.21
CA THR A 338 -46.41 -46.71 -141.66
C THR A 338 -45.15 -46.15 -141.01
N GLU A 339 -44.80 -44.88 -141.22
CA GLU A 339 -43.59 -44.25 -140.66
C GLU A 339 -43.80 -43.66 -139.25
N ASP A 340 -45.04 -43.34 -138.84
CA ASP A 340 -45.34 -42.78 -137.51
C ASP A 340 -45.34 -43.82 -136.36
N LEU A 341 -45.30 -45.13 -136.68
CA LEU A 341 -45.33 -46.22 -135.68
C LEU A 341 -43.95 -46.72 -135.24
N GLU A 342 -42.89 -46.45 -136.00
CA GLU A 342 -41.51 -46.84 -135.60
C GLU A 342 -40.83 -45.82 -134.67
N ASP A 343 -41.16 -44.53 -134.78
CA ASP A 343 -40.61 -43.48 -133.90
C ASP A 343 -41.17 -43.49 -132.47
N ALA A 344 -42.38 -44.05 -132.28
CA ALA A 344 -42.98 -44.23 -130.95
C ALA A 344 -42.30 -45.36 -130.15
N LYS A 345 -41.77 -46.40 -130.82
CA LYS A 345 -41.10 -47.54 -130.15
C LYS A 345 -39.71 -47.20 -129.62
N LYS A 346 -38.92 -46.39 -130.34
CA LYS A 346 -37.58 -45.98 -129.88
C LYS A 346 -37.63 -45.05 -128.66
N LYS A 347 -38.65 -44.19 -128.55
CA LYS A 347 -38.85 -43.29 -127.40
C LYS A 347 -39.27 -44.02 -126.12
N LEU A 348 -40.03 -45.11 -126.22
CA LEU A 348 -40.44 -45.93 -125.07
C LEU A 348 -39.33 -46.83 -124.50
N ALA A 349 -38.30 -47.17 -125.30
CA ALA A 349 -37.16 -47.96 -124.82
C ALA A 349 -36.16 -47.13 -124.00
N ILE A 350 -35.93 -45.87 -124.38
CA ILE A 350 -35.02 -44.96 -123.67
C ILE A 350 -35.59 -44.55 -122.31
N SER A 351 -36.89 -44.26 -122.23
CA SER A 351 -37.55 -43.89 -120.97
C SER A 351 -37.55 -45.04 -119.94
N LEU A 352 -37.59 -46.29 -120.40
CA LEU A 352 -37.52 -47.47 -119.53
C LEU A 352 -36.13 -47.69 -118.94
N GLN A 353 -35.06 -47.36 -119.69
CA GLN A 353 -33.69 -47.45 -119.19
C GLN A 353 -33.35 -46.32 -118.20
N GLU A 354 -33.79 -45.09 -118.47
CA GLU A 354 -33.63 -43.95 -117.54
C GLU A 354 -34.40 -44.16 -116.22
N ALA A 355 -35.59 -44.77 -116.28
CA ALA A 355 -36.36 -45.11 -115.09
C ALA A 355 -35.67 -46.20 -114.23
N ALA A 356 -35.05 -47.20 -114.86
CA ALA A 356 -34.33 -48.26 -114.16
C ALA A 356 -33.06 -47.74 -113.44
N GLU A 357 -32.30 -46.84 -114.08
CA GLU A 357 -31.12 -46.21 -113.47
C GLU A 357 -31.51 -45.27 -112.31
N ALA A 358 -32.62 -44.54 -112.42
CA ALA A 358 -33.15 -43.71 -111.33
C ALA A 358 -33.55 -44.53 -110.09
N VAL A 359 -34.16 -45.71 -110.28
CA VAL A 359 -34.51 -46.63 -109.17
C VAL A 359 -33.25 -47.19 -108.50
N GLY A 360 -32.20 -47.50 -109.27
CA GLY A 360 -30.91 -47.95 -108.72
C GLY A 360 -30.25 -46.91 -107.80
N VAL A 361 -30.23 -45.64 -108.21
CA VAL A 361 -29.69 -44.53 -107.40
C VAL A 361 -30.55 -44.26 -106.16
N ALA A 362 -31.87 -44.35 -106.27
CA ALA A 362 -32.78 -44.20 -105.14
C ALA A 362 -32.57 -45.29 -104.07
N ASN A 363 -32.41 -46.54 -104.48
CA ASN A 363 -32.15 -47.66 -103.56
C ASN A 363 -30.78 -47.54 -102.86
N ALA A 364 -29.73 -47.10 -103.57
CA ALA A 364 -28.43 -46.86 -102.96
C ALA A 364 -28.46 -45.73 -101.92
N ARG A 365 -29.22 -44.65 -102.19
CA ARG A 365 -29.44 -43.55 -101.22
C ARG A 365 -30.25 -43.99 -100.01
N ASN A 366 -31.26 -44.83 -100.19
CA ASN A 366 -32.06 -45.31 -99.07
C ASN A 366 -31.22 -46.21 -98.13
N ALA A 367 -30.40 -47.10 -98.71
CA ALA A 367 -29.49 -47.94 -97.95
C ALA A 367 -28.37 -47.17 -97.22
N SER A 368 -27.98 -45.97 -97.68
CA SER A 368 -27.05 -45.11 -96.94
C SER A 368 -27.75 -44.33 -95.82
N LEU A 369 -28.99 -43.88 -96.05
CA LEU A 369 -29.80 -43.19 -95.04
C LEU A 369 -30.20 -44.11 -93.88
N GLU A 370 -30.48 -45.38 -94.13
CA GLU A 370 -30.75 -46.32 -93.03
C GLU A 370 -29.52 -46.57 -92.16
N ARG A 371 -28.32 -46.62 -92.76
CA ARG A 371 -27.05 -46.74 -92.03
C ARG A 371 -26.78 -45.52 -91.16
N THR A 372 -26.98 -44.31 -91.68
CA THR A 372 -26.81 -43.08 -90.88
C THR A 372 -27.88 -42.96 -89.80
N ARG A 373 -29.12 -43.39 -90.05
CA ARG A 373 -30.17 -43.44 -89.01
C ARG A 373 -29.78 -44.35 -87.85
N HIS A 374 -29.24 -45.54 -88.14
CA HIS A 374 -28.83 -46.47 -87.09
C HIS A 374 -27.62 -45.97 -86.30
N GLN A 375 -26.67 -45.31 -86.97
CA GLN A 375 -25.54 -44.66 -86.31
C GLN A 375 -26.00 -43.55 -85.34
N LEU A 376 -26.91 -42.68 -85.80
CA LEU A 376 -27.49 -41.62 -84.96
C LEU A 376 -28.32 -42.16 -83.80
N GLN A 377 -28.98 -43.33 -83.96
CA GLN A 377 -29.68 -43.99 -82.85
C GLN A 377 -28.74 -44.49 -81.76
N LEU A 378 -27.55 -44.99 -82.12
CA LEU A 378 -26.54 -45.41 -81.15
C LEU A 378 -25.93 -44.21 -80.43
N GLU A 379 -25.58 -43.15 -81.17
CA GLU A 379 -25.05 -41.90 -80.59
C GLU A 379 -26.06 -41.22 -79.66
N LEU A 380 -27.35 -41.27 -79.98
CA LEU A 380 -28.42 -40.79 -79.10
C LEU A 380 -28.51 -41.63 -77.81
N GLY A 381 -28.34 -42.95 -77.90
CA GLY A 381 -28.31 -43.84 -76.74
C GLY A 381 -27.16 -43.53 -75.79
N ASP A 382 -25.95 -43.35 -76.33
CA ASP A 382 -24.75 -43.04 -75.55
C ASP A 382 -24.86 -41.67 -74.86
N THR A 383 -25.33 -40.65 -75.59
CA THR A 383 -25.50 -39.30 -75.01
C THR A 383 -26.57 -39.23 -73.93
N LEU A 384 -27.67 -39.99 -74.06
CA LEU A 384 -28.68 -40.09 -73.00
C LEU A 384 -28.14 -40.77 -71.74
N TRP A 385 -27.26 -41.77 -71.89
CA TRP A 385 -26.61 -42.43 -70.77
C TRP A 385 -25.61 -41.50 -70.06
N ASP A 386 -24.80 -40.75 -70.81
CA ASP A 386 -23.89 -39.75 -70.26
C ASP A 386 -24.65 -38.63 -69.53
N LEU A 387 -25.78 -38.17 -70.07
CA LEU A 387 -26.67 -37.21 -69.41
C LEU A 387 -27.22 -37.76 -68.09
N GLY A 388 -27.60 -39.05 -68.06
CA GLY A 388 -28.04 -39.74 -66.84
C GLY A 388 -26.94 -39.75 -65.77
N LYS A 389 -25.70 -40.05 -66.16
CA LYS A 389 -24.54 -39.98 -65.27
C LYS A 389 -24.29 -38.57 -64.74
N ALA A 390 -24.27 -37.57 -65.62
CA ALA A 390 -24.04 -36.17 -65.25
C ALA A 390 -25.11 -35.66 -64.25
N ARG A 391 -26.38 -36.00 -64.48
CA ARG A 391 -27.47 -35.68 -63.53
C ARG A 391 -27.29 -36.37 -62.18
N SER A 392 -26.88 -37.63 -62.16
CA SER A 392 -26.63 -38.36 -60.90
C SER A 392 -25.47 -37.74 -60.11
N SER A 393 -24.38 -37.32 -60.78
CA SER A 393 -23.26 -36.64 -60.14
C SER A 393 -23.65 -35.25 -59.62
N ALA A 394 -24.45 -34.50 -60.38
CA ALA A 394 -24.95 -33.18 -59.95
C ALA A 394 -25.82 -33.32 -58.68
N ALA A 395 -26.73 -34.30 -58.64
CA ALA A 395 -27.56 -34.55 -57.46
C ALA A 395 -26.74 -34.94 -56.21
N ILE A 396 -25.61 -35.64 -56.37
CA ILE A 396 -24.69 -35.97 -55.27
C ILE A 396 -23.95 -34.72 -54.79
N LEU A 397 -23.52 -33.85 -55.71
CA LEU A 397 -22.86 -32.60 -55.37
C LEU A 397 -23.80 -31.63 -54.65
N ASP A 398 -25.05 -31.50 -55.09
CA ASP A 398 -26.05 -30.66 -54.41
C ASP A 398 -26.29 -31.12 -52.96
N ARG A 399 -26.39 -32.43 -52.73
CA ARG A 399 -26.53 -32.97 -51.37
C ARG A 399 -25.31 -32.71 -50.50
N ARG A 400 -24.11 -32.78 -51.08
CA ARG A 400 -22.86 -32.44 -50.37
C ARG A 400 -22.79 -30.95 -50.05
N GLN A 401 -23.21 -30.10 -50.98
CA GLN A 401 -23.27 -28.66 -50.76
C GLN A 401 -24.24 -28.32 -49.63
N GLN A 402 -25.47 -28.85 -49.65
CA GLN A 402 -26.44 -28.65 -48.57
C GLN A 402 -25.92 -29.13 -47.20
N HIS A 403 -25.18 -30.23 -47.17
CA HIS A 403 -24.56 -30.71 -45.93
C HIS A 403 -23.45 -29.75 -45.45
N LEU A 404 -22.62 -29.24 -46.35
CA LEU A 404 -21.58 -28.26 -46.00
C LEU A 404 -22.19 -26.95 -45.51
N ASP A 405 -23.23 -26.45 -46.19
CA ASP A 405 -23.95 -25.23 -45.80
C ASP A 405 -24.53 -25.38 -44.39
N LYS A 406 -25.16 -26.52 -44.09
CA LYS A 406 -25.66 -26.82 -42.74
C LYS A 406 -24.53 -26.85 -41.70
N CYS A 407 -23.39 -27.46 -42.02
CA CYS A 407 -22.23 -27.45 -41.12
C CYS A 407 -21.70 -26.02 -40.90
N PHE A 408 -21.68 -25.18 -41.94
CA PHE A 408 -21.26 -23.79 -41.80
C PHE A 408 -22.21 -22.99 -40.91
N ASP A 409 -23.52 -23.20 -41.04
CA ASP A 409 -24.51 -22.56 -40.18
C ASP A 409 -24.35 -22.99 -38.71
N ASP A 410 -24.15 -24.29 -38.45
CA ASP A 410 -23.88 -24.81 -37.10
C ASP A 410 -22.60 -24.18 -36.49
N TRP A 411 -21.54 -24.01 -37.29
CA TRP A 411 -20.30 -23.37 -36.84
C TRP A 411 -20.46 -21.87 -36.61
N ARG A 412 -21.22 -21.17 -37.45
CA ARG A 412 -21.56 -19.75 -37.25
C ARG A 412 -22.38 -19.55 -35.98
N GLN A 413 -23.34 -20.43 -35.71
CA GLN A 413 -24.10 -20.40 -34.48
C GLN A 413 -23.20 -20.59 -33.25
N LYS A 414 -22.32 -21.59 -33.27
CA LYS A 414 -21.35 -21.80 -32.18
C LYS A 414 -20.40 -20.63 -31.97
N GLN A 415 -19.98 -19.97 -33.05
CA GLN A 415 -19.16 -18.77 -32.98
C GLN A 415 -19.93 -17.63 -32.31
N ALA A 416 -21.20 -17.42 -32.70
CA ALA A 416 -22.05 -16.38 -32.11
C ALA A 416 -22.32 -16.64 -30.61
N GLU A 417 -22.58 -17.89 -30.22
CA GLU A 417 -22.75 -18.27 -28.82
C GLU A 417 -21.47 -18.06 -28.00
N SER A 418 -20.32 -18.44 -28.55
CA SER A 418 -19.02 -18.25 -27.87
C SER A 418 -18.67 -16.76 -27.72
N GLN A 419 -19.01 -15.95 -28.73
CA GLN A 419 -18.81 -14.50 -28.71
C GLN A 419 -19.70 -13.84 -27.64
N ALA A 420 -20.97 -14.25 -27.53
CA ALA A 420 -21.87 -13.74 -26.50
C ALA A 420 -21.40 -14.07 -25.08
N VAL A 421 -20.87 -15.28 -24.86
CA VAL A 421 -20.29 -15.67 -23.56
C VAL A 421 -19.03 -14.86 -23.25
N LEU A 422 -18.18 -14.60 -24.25
CA LEU A 422 -17.00 -13.75 -24.09
C LEU A 422 -17.41 -12.32 -23.70
N GLU A 423 -18.37 -11.73 -24.38
CA GLU A 423 -18.88 -10.38 -24.09
C GLU A 423 -19.46 -10.28 -22.66
N ALA A 424 -20.29 -11.25 -22.26
CA ALA A 424 -20.82 -11.33 -20.90
C ALA A 424 -19.70 -11.44 -19.84
N SER A 425 -18.69 -12.29 -20.09
CA SER A 425 -17.56 -12.43 -19.17
C SER A 425 -16.72 -11.15 -19.05
N GLN A 426 -16.57 -10.40 -20.15
CA GLN A 426 -15.87 -9.12 -20.13
C GLN A 426 -16.67 -8.04 -19.39
N GLU A 427 -18.00 -8.03 -19.52
CA GLU A 427 -18.86 -7.14 -18.74
C GLU A 427 -18.79 -7.45 -17.24
N GLU A 428 -18.80 -8.73 -16.85
CA GLU A 428 -18.60 -9.14 -15.45
C GLU A 428 -17.22 -8.72 -14.92
N VAL A 429 -16.15 -8.91 -15.70
CA VAL A 429 -14.80 -8.46 -15.31
C VAL A 429 -14.75 -6.94 -15.13
N ARG A 430 -15.42 -6.16 -15.99
CA ARG A 430 -15.52 -4.70 -15.84
C ARG A 430 -16.31 -4.33 -14.58
N ALA A 431 -17.43 -5.00 -14.31
CA ALA A 431 -18.23 -4.78 -13.11
C ALA A 431 -17.45 -5.09 -11.82
N LEU A 432 -16.78 -6.24 -11.78
CA LEU A 432 -15.93 -6.63 -10.65
C LEU A 432 -14.73 -5.68 -10.47
N SER A 433 -14.13 -5.20 -11.57
CA SER A 433 -13.06 -4.21 -11.50
C SER A 433 -13.54 -2.88 -10.89
N MET A 434 -14.77 -2.46 -11.22
CA MET A 434 -15.40 -1.28 -10.61
C MET A 434 -15.71 -1.48 -9.12
N GLU A 435 -16.19 -2.66 -8.72
CA GLU A 435 -16.39 -2.97 -7.29
C GLU A 435 -15.08 -3.01 -6.52
N LEU A 436 -14.03 -3.58 -7.11
CA LEU A 436 -12.70 -3.64 -6.51
C LEU A 436 -12.12 -2.22 -6.31
N LEU A 437 -12.32 -1.32 -7.27
CA LEU A 437 -11.97 0.10 -7.13
C LEU A 437 -12.74 0.78 -5.99
N LYS A 438 -14.05 0.55 -5.87
CA LYS A 438 -14.86 1.07 -4.77
C LYS A 438 -14.38 0.56 -3.40
N LEU A 439 -14.06 -0.74 -3.32
CA LEU A 439 -13.54 -1.34 -2.09
C LEU A 439 -12.15 -0.83 -1.73
N ARG A 440 -11.26 -0.63 -2.71
CA ARG A 440 -9.96 0.01 -2.49
C ARG A 440 -10.11 1.43 -1.96
N HIS A 441 -11.02 2.21 -2.54
CA HIS A 441 -11.30 3.56 -2.07
C HIS A 441 -11.83 3.58 -0.63
N ALA A 442 -12.79 2.71 -0.29
CA ALA A 442 -13.28 2.59 1.09
C ALA A 442 -12.19 2.12 2.08
N LEU A 443 -11.26 1.26 1.64
CA LEU A 443 -10.08 0.86 2.41
C LEU A 443 -9.14 2.05 2.65
N GLU A 444 -8.83 2.81 1.60
CA GLU A 444 -8.02 4.03 1.69
C GLU A 444 -8.65 5.04 2.67
N GLU A 445 -9.95 5.32 2.55
CA GLU A 445 -10.68 6.18 3.49
C GLU A 445 -10.58 5.67 4.93
N SER A 446 -10.76 4.36 5.15
CA SER A 446 -10.62 3.76 6.47
C SER A 446 -9.18 3.88 7.00
N THR A 447 -8.16 3.69 6.17
CA THR A 447 -6.76 3.85 6.58
C THR A 447 -6.44 5.29 6.96
N VAL A 448 -6.91 6.28 6.19
CA VAL A 448 -6.77 7.70 6.53
C VAL A 448 -7.48 8.02 7.84
N SER A 449 -8.67 7.45 8.08
CA SER A 449 -9.39 7.61 9.35
C SER A 449 -8.63 6.99 10.54
N GLN A 450 -7.95 5.85 10.32
CA GLN A 450 -7.12 5.21 11.33
C GLN A 450 -5.86 6.03 11.63
N GLU A 451 -5.21 6.59 10.61
CA GLU A 451 -4.06 7.47 10.79
C GLU A 451 -4.41 8.75 11.54
N THR A 452 -5.56 9.36 11.25
CA THR A 452 -6.02 10.55 11.98
C THR A 452 -6.28 10.23 13.45
N LEU A 453 -6.91 9.09 13.75
CA LEU A 453 -7.08 8.60 15.12
C LEU A 453 -5.74 8.30 15.80
N GLN A 454 -4.77 7.70 15.11
CA GLN A 454 -3.44 7.46 15.67
C GLN A 454 -2.69 8.76 15.98
N ARG A 455 -2.76 9.77 15.11
CA ARG A 455 -2.18 11.10 15.38
C ARG A 455 -2.84 11.74 16.60
N ALA A 456 -4.16 11.72 16.68
CA ALA A 456 -4.89 12.21 17.85
C ALA A 456 -4.49 11.48 19.14
N ASN A 457 -4.30 10.16 19.07
CA ASN A 457 -3.89 9.36 20.23
C ASN A 457 -2.45 9.67 20.66
N ARG A 458 -1.52 9.89 19.71
CA ARG A 458 -0.16 10.35 20.02
C ARG A 458 -0.17 11.72 20.70
N ASN A 459 -0.96 12.66 20.19
CA ASN A 459 -1.09 13.99 20.78
C ASN A 459 -1.64 13.92 22.21
N LEU A 460 -2.70 13.13 22.44
CA LEU A 460 -3.24 12.91 23.79
C LEU A 460 -2.22 12.23 24.72
N GLN A 461 -1.42 11.29 24.20
CA GLN A 461 -0.39 10.62 24.98
C GLN A 461 0.77 11.57 25.34
N GLU A 462 1.12 12.48 24.44
CA GLU A 462 2.11 13.54 24.67
C GLU A 462 1.60 14.56 25.69
N GLU A 463 0.34 14.98 25.60
CA GLU A 463 -0.34 15.81 26.61
C GLU A 463 -0.37 15.13 27.98
N ILE A 464 -0.71 13.84 28.05
CA ILE A 464 -0.67 13.06 29.30
C ILE A 464 0.77 13.03 29.86
N SER A 465 1.78 12.87 29.00
CA SER A 465 3.19 12.88 29.44
C SER A 465 3.60 14.26 29.99
N ASN A 466 3.18 15.34 29.33
CA ASN A 466 3.46 16.71 29.73
C ASN A 466 2.78 17.05 31.06
N LEU A 467 1.50 16.69 31.22
CA LEU A 467 0.77 16.83 32.49
C LEU A 467 1.40 15.98 33.61
N THR A 468 1.85 14.77 33.30
CA THR A 468 2.53 13.90 34.27
C THR A 468 3.86 14.50 34.72
N ASN A 469 4.63 15.08 33.79
CA ASN A 469 5.87 15.77 34.09
C ASN A 469 5.63 17.05 34.92
N GLN A 470 4.63 17.85 34.58
CA GLN A 470 4.22 19.01 35.38
C GLN A 470 3.80 18.61 36.80
N VAL A 471 3.06 17.51 36.97
CA VAL A 471 2.70 17.00 38.30
C VAL A 471 3.95 16.55 39.07
N ARG A 472 4.92 15.93 38.39
CA ARG A 472 6.19 15.50 39.00
C ARG A 472 7.03 16.70 39.45
N GLU A 473 7.17 17.71 38.60
CA GLU A 473 7.83 18.97 38.94
C GLU A 473 7.09 19.71 40.05
N GLY A 474 5.76 19.77 40.00
CA GLY A 474 4.92 20.33 41.06
C GLY A 474 5.15 19.63 42.40
N LYS A 475 5.25 18.30 42.43
CA LYS A 475 5.59 17.53 43.64
C LYS A 475 7.01 17.81 44.14
N LYS A 476 7.98 17.97 43.23
CA LYS A 476 9.36 18.31 43.58
C LYS A 476 9.42 19.71 44.20
N ASN A 477 8.79 20.70 43.56
CA ASN A 477 8.67 22.07 44.05
C ASN A 477 7.94 22.14 45.40
N LEU A 478 6.89 21.34 45.59
CA LEU A 478 6.20 21.22 46.88
C LEU A 478 7.15 20.69 47.98
N SER A 479 7.93 19.65 47.67
CA SER A 479 8.89 19.09 48.63
C SER A 479 10.05 20.05 48.95
N GLU A 480 10.47 20.86 47.98
CA GLU A 480 11.48 21.91 48.18
C GLU A 480 10.90 23.06 49.03
N MET A 481 9.66 23.47 48.76
CA MET A 481 8.93 24.44 49.58
C MET A 481 8.71 23.96 51.02
N GLU A 482 8.41 22.68 51.25
CA GLU A 482 8.32 22.12 52.60
C GLU A 482 9.66 22.13 53.34
N LYS A 483 10.78 21.91 52.64
CA LYS A 483 12.13 22.03 53.23
C LYS A 483 12.45 23.47 53.59
N VAL A 484 12.13 24.43 52.72
CA VAL A 484 12.30 25.86 52.99
C VAL A 484 11.43 26.30 54.16
N LYS A 485 10.16 25.86 54.21
CA LYS A 485 9.26 26.12 55.33
C LYS A 485 9.83 25.62 56.66
N LYS A 486 10.36 24.39 56.70
CA LYS A 486 10.99 23.84 57.92
C LYS A 486 12.23 24.63 58.35
N ARG A 487 13.05 25.13 57.41
CA ARG A 487 14.18 26.01 57.73
C ARG A 487 13.72 27.33 58.32
N ILE A 488 12.71 27.96 57.72
CA ILE A 488 12.14 29.21 58.23
C ILE A 488 11.52 28.99 59.62
N GLU A 489 10.87 27.86 59.87
CA GLU A 489 10.36 27.52 61.20
C GLU A 489 11.49 27.34 62.23
N GLN A 490 12.62 26.74 61.84
CA GLN A 490 13.82 26.64 62.70
C GLN A 490 14.46 28.01 62.96
N GLU A 491 14.70 28.81 61.92
CA GLU A 491 15.24 30.17 62.03
C GLU A 491 14.34 31.03 62.92
N LYS A 492 13.00 30.91 62.79
CA LYS A 492 12.05 31.57 63.68
C LYS A 492 12.26 31.16 65.14
N THR A 493 12.43 29.88 65.44
CA THR A 493 12.65 29.42 66.81
C THR A 493 14.00 29.88 67.37
N GLU A 494 15.05 29.92 66.55
CA GLU A 494 16.37 30.40 66.95
C GLU A 494 16.35 31.90 67.25
N VAL A 495 15.67 32.69 66.41
CA VAL A 495 15.48 34.14 66.65
C VAL A 495 14.63 34.39 67.90
N GLN A 496 13.60 33.56 68.15
CA GLN A 496 12.78 33.65 69.36
C GLN A 496 13.63 33.44 70.63
N VAL A 497 14.51 32.43 70.64
CA VAL A 497 15.42 32.17 71.76
C VAL A 497 16.44 33.30 71.94
N ALA A 498 17.01 33.81 70.85
CA ALA A 498 17.96 34.93 70.92
C ALA A 498 17.30 36.21 71.45
N LEU A 499 16.02 36.43 71.14
CA LEU A 499 15.23 37.54 71.68
C LEU A 499 15.02 37.39 73.19
N GLU A 500 14.60 36.21 73.66
CA GLU A 500 14.42 35.93 75.10
C GLU A 500 15.74 36.11 75.89
N GLU A 501 16.88 35.71 75.31
CA GLU A 501 18.19 35.93 75.92
C GLU A 501 18.59 37.41 75.97
N ALA A 502 18.29 38.17 74.91
CA ALA A 502 18.54 39.61 74.84
C ALA A 502 17.66 40.40 75.80
N GLU A 503 16.38 40.03 75.93
CA GLU A 503 15.44 40.59 76.92
C GLU A 503 15.94 40.34 78.35
N GLY A 504 16.37 39.11 78.66
CA GLY A 504 16.97 38.80 79.96
C GLY A 504 18.30 39.54 80.20
N ALA A 505 19.09 39.85 79.16
CA ALA A 505 20.30 40.66 79.29
C ALA A 505 19.98 42.14 79.55
N LEU A 506 18.93 42.67 78.93
CA LEU A 506 18.43 44.02 79.14
C LEU A 506 17.98 44.23 80.59
N GLU A 507 17.15 43.33 81.13
CA GLU A 507 16.68 43.40 82.54
C GLU A 507 17.85 43.42 83.54
N ARG A 508 18.90 42.62 83.29
CA ARG A 508 20.12 42.60 84.10
C ARG A 508 20.90 43.91 84.01
N ASN A 509 20.92 44.54 82.84
CA ASN A 509 21.60 45.83 82.64
C ASN A 509 20.83 46.99 83.26
N GLU A 510 19.49 47.01 83.14
CA GLU A 510 18.63 47.97 83.82
C GLU A 510 18.83 47.91 85.35
N SER A 511 18.92 46.70 85.90
CA SER A 511 19.22 46.47 87.33
C SER A 511 20.62 46.94 87.76
N LYS A 512 21.58 47.05 86.83
CA LYS A 512 22.92 47.62 87.09
C LYS A 512 22.90 49.14 86.97
N ILE A 513 22.18 49.69 86.00
CA ILE A 513 22.02 51.14 85.83
C ILE A 513 21.35 51.76 87.06
N LEU A 514 20.30 51.12 87.59
CA LEU A 514 19.66 51.54 88.85
C LEU A 514 20.64 51.58 90.03
N ARG A 515 21.58 50.64 90.11
CA ARG A 515 22.65 50.66 91.13
C ARG A 515 23.64 51.81 90.91
N PHE A 516 24.12 51.99 89.69
CA PHE A 516 25.04 53.09 89.37
C PHE A 516 24.41 54.47 89.56
N GLN A 517 23.10 54.61 89.32
CA GLN A 517 22.39 55.87 89.58
C GLN A 517 22.35 56.22 91.07
N LEU A 518 22.23 55.23 91.96
CA LEU A 518 22.30 55.44 93.41
C LEU A 518 23.72 55.85 93.86
N GLU A 519 24.74 55.16 93.36
CA GLU A 519 26.15 55.48 93.66
C GLU A 519 26.56 56.88 93.17
N LEU A 520 26.06 57.32 92.01
CA LEU A 520 26.34 58.65 91.46
C LEU A 520 25.74 59.78 92.30
N LEU A 521 24.56 59.56 92.91
CA LEU A 521 23.92 60.53 93.79
C LEU A 521 24.71 60.74 95.09
N GLU A 522 25.31 59.68 95.63
CA GLU A 522 26.19 59.76 96.80
C GLU A 522 27.49 60.51 96.50
N ALA A 523 28.14 60.21 95.37
CA ALA A 523 29.40 60.86 94.96
C ALA A 523 29.23 62.36 94.67
N LYS A 524 28.07 62.77 94.13
CA LYS A 524 27.78 64.18 93.84
C LYS A 524 27.72 65.02 95.12
N ALA A 525 27.11 64.51 96.19
CA ALA A 525 27.03 65.21 97.48
C ALA A 525 28.41 65.43 98.12
N GLU A 526 29.37 64.54 97.84
CA GLU A 526 30.73 64.61 98.39
C GLU A 526 31.62 65.63 97.67
N LEU A 527 31.39 65.86 96.36
CA LEU A 527 32.13 66.84 95.55
C LEU A 527 31.74 68.29 95.84
N GLU A 528 30.45 68.56 96.09
CA GLU A 528 29.97 69.91 96.42
C GLU A 528 30.63 70.47 97.69
N ARG A 529 31.01 69.60 98.63
CA ARG A 529 31.72 69.98 99.86
C ARG A 529 33.18 70.39 99.65
N LYS A 530 33.86 69.80 98.65
CA LYS A 530 35.29 70.06 98.36
C LYS A 530 35.51 71.34 97.56
N LEU A 531 34.52 71.76 96.78
CA LEU A 531 34.60 72.97 95.94
C LEU A 531 34.64 74.26 96.78
N SER A 532 33.89 74.35 97.88
CA SER A 532 33.89 75.55 98.72
C SER A 532 35.23 75.82 99.41
N GLU A 533 36.05 74.79 99.64
CA GLU A 533 37.37 74.91 100.27
C GLU A 533 38.42 75.48 99.30
N LYS A 534 38.22 75.40 97.98
CA LYS A 534 39.20 75.81 96.97
C LYS A 534 39.09 77.26 96.52
N ASP A 535 37.92 77.87 96.64
CA ASP A 535 37.71 79.26 96.18
C ASP A 535 38.42 80.31 97.07
N GLU A 536 38.72 80.02 98.34
CA GLU A 536 39.43 80.93 99.25
C GLU A 536 40.94 81.05 98.96
N GLU A 537 41.54 80.05 98.31
CA GLU A 537 42.98 80.03 98.02
C GLU A 537 43.37 80.93 96.82
N ILE A 538 42.43 81.17 95.90
CA ILE A 538 42.71 81.83 94.61
C ILE A 538 42.84 83.36 94.72
N GLU A 539 42.21 84.01 95.70
CA GLU A 539 42.26 85.48 95.82
C GLU A 539 43.64 86.02 96.21
N ASN A 540 44.47 85.25 96.91
CA ASN A 540 45.79 85.68 97.36
C ASN A 540 46.85 85.71 96.22
N PHE A 541 46.64 84.96 95.14
CA PHE A 541 47.64 84.82 94.07
C PHE A 541 47.67 86.00 93.08
N ARG A 542 46.55 86.71 92.91
CA ARG A 542 46.41 87.76 91.87
C ARG A 542 47.22 89.05 92.12
N ARG A 543 47.63 89.35 93.36
CA ARG A 543 48.34 90.62 93.68
C ARG A 543 49.82 90.64 93.26
N ASN A 544 50.44 89.49 93.03
CA ASN A 544 51.90 89.40 92.80
C ASN A 544 52.34 89.52 91.33
N GLN A 545 51.43 89.41 90.35
CA GLN A 545 51.80 89.28 88.93
C GLN A 545 51.83 90.60 88.13
N GLN A 546 51.49 91.74 88.74
CA GLN A 546 51.42 93.02 88.01
C GLN A 546 52.80 93.67 87.74
N CYS A 547 53.85 93.32 88.50
CA CYS A 547 55.19 93.90 88.33
C CYS A 547 56.05 93.27 87.22
N THR A 548 55.64 92.13 86.64
CA THR A 548 56.43 91.41 85.63
C THR A 548 56.16 91.83 84.18
N ILE A 549 55.16 92.69 83.94
CA ILE A 549 54.67 93.01 82.59
C ILE A 549 55.58 94.04 81.88
N ASP A 550 56.28 94.91 82.60
CA ASP A 550 57.10 95.99 82.01
C ASP A 550 58.40 95.50 81.34
N SER A 551 58.78 94.22 81.49
CA SER A 551 60.03 93.67 80.93
C SER A 551 59.89 93.00 79.54
N LEU A 552 58.67 92.73 79.06
CA LEU A 552 58.44 91.90 77.87
C LEU A 552 58.39 92.66 76.53
N GLN A 553 58.41 93.99 76.57
CA GLN A 553 58.28 94.85 75.38
C GLN A 553 59.50 94.85 74.45
N SER A 554 60.63 94.28 74.88
CA SER A 554 61.87 94.18 74.09
C SER A 554 61.95 92.95 73.17
N SER A 555 61.03 91.97 73.27
CA SER A 555 61.14 90.71 72.49
C SER A 555 60.41 90.71 71.14
N LEU A 556 59.52 91.67 70.91
CA LEU A 556 58.59 91.71 69.77
C LEU A 556 59.26 92.01 68.41
N ASP A 557 60.44 92.63 68.40
CA ASP A 557 61.12 93.03 67.16
C ASP A 557 61.83 91.88 66.40
N SER A 558 61.84 90.66 66.95
CA SER A 558 62.52 89.49 66.37
C SER A 558 61.66 88.61 65.45
N GLU A 559 60.32 88.67 65.57
CA GLU A 559 59.41 87.69 64.94
C GLU A 559 58.93 88.05 63.53
N THR A 560 59.15 89.29 63.08
CA THR A 560 58.73 89.75 61.74
C THR A 560 59.54 89.15 60.59
N ARG A 561 60.71 88.53 60.84
CA ARG A 561 61.60 88.01 59.78
C ARG A 561 61.30 86.58 59.30
N SER A 562 60.65 85.72 60.10
CA SER A 562 60.40 84.30 59.76
C SER A 562 59.15 84.04 58.91
N ARG A 563 58.20 84.98 58.88
CA ARG A 563 56.90 84.82 58.19
C ARG A 563 56.97 84.86 56.66
N ILE A 564 58.05 85.41 56.10
CA ILE A 564 58.19 85.66 54.64
C ILE A 564 58.65 84.41 53.86
N GLU A 565 59.35 83.45 54.49
CA GLU A 565 59.82 82.23 53.81
C GLU A 565 58.73 81.15 53.65
N VAL A 566 57.78 81.05 54.59
CA VAL A 566 56.74 79.99 54.60
C VAL A 566 55.73 80.16 53.45
N THR A 567 55.41 81.38 53.06
CA THR A 567 54.43 81.66 52.00
C THR A 567 54.95 81.31 50.60
N ARG A 568 56.27 81.27 50.38
CA ARG A 568 56.87 80.93 49.09
C ARG A 568 56.82 79.43 48.79
N LEU A 569 57.01 78.56 49.80
CA LEU A 569 56.99 77.11 49.62
C LEU A 569 55.58 76.56 49.37
N LYS A 570 54.55 77.18 49.95
CA LYS A 570 53.15 76.74 49.79
C LYS A 570 52.66 76.81 48.33
N LYS A 571 52.95 77.92 47.62
CA LYS A 571 52.51 78.09 46.22
C LYS A 571 53.14 77.09 45.24
N ASN A 572 54.35 76.61 45.53
CA ASN A 572 55.05 75.66 44.66
C ASN A 572 54.45 74.24 44.77
N VAL A 573 53.96 73.87 45.95
CA VAL A 573 53.33 72.56 46.19
C VAL A 573 51.92 72.50 45.60
N GLU A 574 51.16 73.60 45.68
CA GLU A 574 49.80 73.69 45.12
C GLU A 574 49.79 73.59 43.58
N GLY A 575 50.81 74.14 42.91
CA GLY A 575 50.98 74.00 41.45
C GLY A 575 51.26 72.56 41.02
N ASN A 576 52.20 71.87 41.68
CA ASN A 576 52.54 70.48 41.37
C ASN A 576 51.37 69.51 41.62
N LEU A 577 50.53 69.79 42.60
CA LEU A 577 49.34 68.98 42.88
C LEU A 577 48.31 69.08 41.75
N SER A 578 48.07 70.30 41.26
CA SER A 578 47.13 70.57 40.17
C SER A 578 47.54 69.88 38.86
N ASP A 579 48.84 69.88 38.54
CA ASP A 579 49.35 69.22 37.34
C ASP A 579 49.23 67.68 37.40
N MET A 580 49.41 67.08 38.58
CA MET A 580 49.26 65.64 38.79
C MET A 580 47.80 65.18 38.71
N GLU A 581 46.86 65.97 39.23
CA GLU A 581 45.41 65.70 39.10
C GLU A 581 44.96 65.71 37.64
N LEU A 582 45.49 66.64 36.85
CA LEU A 582 45.18 66.76 35.42
C LEU A 582 45.73 65.56 34.61
N GLN A 583 46.94 65.10 34.93
CA GLN A 583 47.51 63.88 34.32
C GLN A 583 46.72 62.63 34.67
N LEU A 584 46.26 62.50 35.92
CA LEU A 584 45.48 61.35 36.40
C LEU A 584 44.09 61.30 35.75
N SER A 585 43.46 62.46 35.54
CA SER A 585 42.21 62.58 34.80
C SER A 585 42.35 62.16 33.33
N CYS A 586 43.42 62.62 32.65
CA CYS A 586 43.72 62.22 31.28
C CYS A 586 43.97 60.70 31.15
N ALA A 587 44.74 60.10 32.07
CA ALA A 587 44.98 58.66 32.09
C ALA A 587 43.68 57.86 32.29
N ASN A 588 42.82 58.28 33.22
CA ASN A 588 41.53 57.61 33.47
C ASN A 588 40.58 57.69 32.26
N ARG A 589 40.56 58.84 31.56
CA ARG A 589 39.78 59.00 30.32
C ARG A 589 40.26 58.04 29.24
N GLN A 590 41.58 57.94 29.06
CA GLN A 590 42.19 57.04 28.08
C GLN A 590 41.92 55.57 28.41
N VAL A 591 41.98 55.18 29.69
CA VAL A 591 41.60 53.83 30.13
C VAL A 591 40.14 53.54 29.77
N SER A 592 39.20 54.43 30.11
CA SER A 592 37.77 54.26 29.77
C SER A 592 37.50 54.09 28.27
N GLU A 593 38.18 54.87 27.42
CA GLU A 593 38.09 54.76 25.97
C GLU A 593 38.65 53.41 25.47
N THR A 594 39.77 52.94 26.02
CA THR A 594 40.33 51.61 25.68
C THR A 594 39.47 50.45 26.16
N THR A 595 38.77 50.56 27.29
CA THR A 595 37.86 49.50 27.76
C THR A 595 36.61 49.41 26.89
N LYS A 596 36.10 50.56 26.42
CA LYS A 596 34.96 50.59 25.48
C LYS A 596 35.33 49.99 24.13
N SER A 597 36.51 50.33 23.59
CA SER A 597 36.98 49.74 22.32
C SER A 597 37.25 48.24 22.45
N LEU A 598 37.78 47.77 23.59
CA LEU A 598 37.93 46.35 23.89
C LEU A 598 36.58 45.62 23.89
N GLY A 599 35.56 46.20 24.53
CA GLY A 599 34.20 45.63 24.53
C GLY A 599 33.57 45.54 23.13
N GLN A 600 33.77 46.57 22.30
CA GLN A 600 33.32 46.56 20.90
C GLN A 600 34.04 45.48 20.08
N LEU A 601 35.35 45.32 20.26
CA LEU A 601 36.12 44.26 19.60
C LEU A 601 35.70 42.86 20.08
N GLN A 602 35.36 42.68 21.35
CA GLN A 602 34.82 41.41 21.86
C GLN A 602 33.49 41.04 21.22
N ILE A 603 32.57 42.01 21.06
CA ILE A 603 31.29 41.78 20.38
C ILE A 603 31.53 41.41 18.92
N GLN A 604 32.41 42.12 18.21
CA GLN A 604 32.74 41.79 16.81
C GLN A 604 33.36 40.40 16.66
N ILE A 605 34.22 39.98 17.59
CA ILE A 605 34.79 38.62 17.60
C ILE A 605 33.70 37.58 17.82
N GLN A 606 32.71 37.86 18.68
CA GLN A 606 31.60 36.96 18.93
C GLN A 606 30.68 36.84 17.71
N ASP A 607 30.35 37.95 17.06
CA ASP A 607 29.55 37.97 15.83
C ASP A 607 30.26 37.21 14.69
N LEU A 608 31.57 37.41 14.52
CA LEU A 608 32.36 36.69 13.52
C LEU A 608 32.47 35.19 13.82
N ARG A 609 32.48 34.78 15.10
CA ARG A 609 32.44 33.37 15.48
C ARG A 609 31.10 32.73 15.13
N VAL A 610 29.99 33.40 15.43
CA VAL A 610 28.65 32.92 15.07
C VAL A 610 28.52 32.80 13.55
N GLN A 611 28.97 33.80 12.78
CA GLN A 611 28.97 33.73 11.32
C GLN A 611 29.84 32.59 10.76
N LEU A 612 30.97 32.30 11.40
CA LEU A 612 31.82 31.18 11.04
C LEU A 612 31.12 29.84 11.32
N ASP A 613 30.52 29.70 12.50
CA ASP A 613 29.79 28.50 12.90
C ASP A 613 28.60 28.24 11.95
N ASP A 614 27.81 29.28 11.64
CA ASP A 614 26.71 29.23 10.65
C ASP A 614 27.22 28.81 9.26
N SER A 615 28.35 29.36 8.82
CA SER A 615 28.97 29.01 7.54
C SER A 615 29.48 27.56 7.51
N THR A 616 30.01 27.05 8.63
CA THR A 616 30.44 25.65 8.73
C THR A 616 29.27 24.67 8.76
N HIS A 617 28.17 25.03 9.43
CA HIS A 617 26.92 24.27 9.40
C HIS A 617 26.34 24.21 7.99
N LEU A 618 26.21 25.35 7.32
CA LEU A 618 25.72 25.41 5.94
C LEU A 618 26.60 24.58 4.99
N ASN A 619 27.92 24.60 5.16
CA ASN A 619 28.84 23.79 4.37
C ASN A 619 28.67 22.29 4.64
N SER A 620 28.38 21.89 5.88
CA SER A 620 28.05 20.49 6.21
C SER A 620 26.76 20.04 5.53
N GLU A 621 25.71 20.87 5.60
CA GLU A 621 24.42 20.60 4.94
C GLU A 621 24.58 20.51 3.42
N LEU A 622 25.36 21.41 2.81
CA LEU A 622 25.64 21.37 1.36
C LEU A 622 26.41 20.11 0.97
N LYS A 623 27.36 19.65 1.79
CA LYS A 623 28.08 18.38 1.53
C LYS A 623 27.15 17.17 1.62
N GLU A 624 26.23 17.14 2.57
CA GLU A 624 25.22 16.09 2.66
C GLU A 624 24.27 16.14 1.46
N GLN A 625 23.82 17.32 1.03
CA GLN A 625 23.01 17.48 -0.18
C GLN A 625 23.75 17.01 -1.44
N VAL A 626 25.04 17.32 -1.58
CA VAL A 626 25.87 16.82 -2.69
C VAL A 626 25.98 15.30 -2.64
N ALA A 627 26.23 14.71 -1.48
CA ALA A 627 26.30 13.25 -1.34
C ALA A 627 24.96 12.55 -1.67
N VAL A 628 23.83 13.17 -1.31
CA VAL A 628 22.49 12.69 -1.69
C VAL A 628 22.29 12.81 -3.21
N ALA A 629 22.69 13.94 -3.81
CA ALA A 629 22.59 14.14 -5.24
C ALA A 629 23.48 13.17 -6.03
N GLU A 630 24.70 12.87 -5.56
CA GLU A 630 25.59 11.89 -6.17
C GLU A 630 25.01 10.47 -6.12
N ARG A 631 24.42 10.07 -4.98
CA ARG A 631 23.71 8.79 -4.87
C ARG A 631 22.52 8.72 -5.82
N HIS A 632 21.73 9.79 -5.90
CA HIS A 632 20.60 9.85 -6.83
C HIS A 632 21.05 9.76 -8.29
N ASN A 633 22.15 10.42 -8.64
CA ASN A 633 22.73 10.36 -9.97
C ASN A 633 23.25 8.94 -10.31
N SER A 634 23.91 8.27 -9.37
CA SER A 634 24.35 6.88 -9.56
C SER A 634 23.19 5.90 -9.77
N LEU A 635 22.06 6.09 -9.06
CA LEU A 635 20.84 5.30 -9.24
C LEU A 635 20.21 5.56 -10.61
N LEU A 636 20.10 6.83 -11.00
CA LEU A 636 19.60 7.21 -12.33
C LEU A 636 20.48 6.63 -13.45
N GLN A 637 21.79 6.55 -13.25
CA GLN A 637 22.72 5.99 -14.23
C GLN A 637 22.51 4.47 -14.39
N SER A 638 22.30 3.75 -13.28
CA SER A 638 21.93 2.33 -13.28
C SER A 638 20.59 2.08 -13.97
N GLU A 639 19.57 2.90 -13.66
CA GLU A 639 18.25 2.81 -14.32
C GLU A 639 18.35 3.08 -15.83
N LEU A 640 19.22 4.00 -16.24
CA LEU A 640 19.48 4.29 -17.66
C LEU A 640 20.12 3.10 -18.37
N GLU A 641 21.05 2.40 -17.72
CA GLU A 641 21.70 1.20 -18.24
C GLU A 641 20.72 0.02 -18.35
N GLU A 642 19.85 -0.16 -17.36
CA GLU A 642 18.77 -1.15 -17.39
C GLU A 642 17.77 -0.86 -18.52
N LEU A 643 17.31 0.39 -18.65
CA LEU A 643 16.41 0.82 -19.72
C LEU A 643 17.04 0.67 -21.11
N ARG A 644 18.35 0.93 -21.26
CA ARG A 644 19.08 0.67 -22.50
C ARG A 644 19.09 -0.81 -22.84
N SER A 645 19.38 -1.68 -21.88
CA SER A 645 19.36 -3.14 -22.10
C SER A 645 17.97 -3.64 -22.50
N LEU A 646 16.92 -3.12 -21.86
CA LEU A 646 15.54 -3.47 -22.18
C LEU A 646 15.16 -2.98 -23.59
N ASN A 647 15.60 -1.77 -23.97
CA ASN A 647 15.38 -1.22 -25.30
C ASN A 647 16.12 -2.02 -26.39
N GLU A 648 17.35 -2.47 -26.14
CA GLU A 648 18.07 -3.35 -27.06
C GLU A 648 17.35 -4.70 -27.23
N GLN A 649 16.79 -5.24 -26.14
CA GLN A 649 16.02 -6.48 -26.18
C GLN A 649 14.69 -6.31 -26.93
N THR A 650 13.97 -5.20 -26.72
CA THR A 650 12.72 -4.92 -27.46
C THR A 650 12.99 -4.61 -28.93
N GLU A 651 14.10 -3.94 -29.27
CA GLU A 651 14.52 -3.78 -30.66
C GLU A 651 14.84 -5.11 -31.34
N CYS A 652 15.50 -6.04 -30.63
CA CYS A 652 15.73 -7.39 -31.15
C CYS A 652 14.41 -8.14 -31.38
N GLY A 653 13.47 -8.05 -30.43
CA GLY A 653 12.13 -8.62 -30.57
C GLY A 653 11.34 -8.02 -31.74
N ARG A 654 11.42 -6.69 -31.93
CA ARG A 654 10.80 -5.99 -33.07
C ARG A 654 11.37 -6.47 -34.40
N LYS A 655 12.70 -6.59 -34.52
CA LYS A 655 13.35 -7.07 -35.75
C LYS A 655 12.91 -8.49 -36.11
N LEU A 656 12.80 -9.39 -35.13
CA LEU A 656 12.28 -10.74 -35.35
C LEU A 656 10.83 -10.72 -35.82
N ALA A 657 9.96 -9.91 -35.19
CA ALA A 657 8.57 -9.76 -35.62
C ALA A 657 8.44 -9.16 -37.02
N GLU A 658 9.33 -8.23 -37.40
CA GLU A 658 9.39 -7.66 -38.76
C GLU A 658 9.84 -8.70 -39.78
N GLU A 659 10.81 -9.55 -39.45
CA GLU A 659 11.21 -10.67 -40.31
C GLU A 659 10.08 -11.70 -40.49
N GLU A 660 9.37 -12.05 -39.42
CA GLU A 660 8.20 -12.94 -39.50
C GLU A 660 7.07 -12.33 -40.34
N LEU A 661 6.81 -11.02 -40.18
CA LEU A 661 5.84 -10.29 -40.98
C LEU A 661 6.24 -10.24 -42.46
N LEU A 662 7.52 -10.03 -42.75
CA LEU A 662 8.05 -10.05 -44.11
C LEU A 662 7.84 -11.44 -44.75
N GLN A 663 8.21 -12.51 -44.05
CA GLN A 663 8.00 -13.89 -44.52
C GLN A 663 6.52 -14.20 -44.76
N ALA A 664 5.62 -13.76 -43.86
CA ALA A 664 4.18 -13.90 -44.05
C ALA A 664 3.69 -13.13 -45.27
N THR A 665 4.20 -11.92 -45.49
CA THR A 665 3.86 -11.06 -46.64
C THR A 665 4.34 -11.67 -47.95
N GLU A 666 5.55 -12.21 -48.00
CA GLU A 666 6.08 -12.95 -49.14
C GLU A 666 5.22 -14.18 -49.46
N ARG A 667 4.78 -14.90 -48.43
CA ARG A 667 3.90 -16.07 -48.57
C ARG A 667 2.51 -15.68 -49.09
N ILE A 668 1.95 -14.57 -48.63
CA ILE A 668 0.70 -14.00 -49.15
C ILE A 668 0.87 -13.58 -50.62
N SER A 669 1.99 -12.94 -50.96
CA SER A 669 2.31 -12.56 -52.35
C SER A 669 2.39 -13.77 -53.27
N LEU A 670 3.05 -14.85 -52.83
CA LEU A 670 3.11 -16.12 -53.57
C LEU A 670 1.71 -16.71 -53.78
N PHE A 671 0.87 -16.74 -52.75
CA PHE A 671 -0.52 -17.19 -52.89
C PHE A 671 -1.34 -16.27 -53.79
N HIS A 672 -1.10 -14.97 -53.78
CA HIS A 672 -1.77 -14.02 -54.67
C HIS A 672 -1.41 -14.28 -56.14
N ILE A 673 -0.13 -14.52 -56.43
CA ILE A 673 0.35 -14.89 -57.77
C ILE A 673 -0.25 -16.25 -58.22
N GLN A 674 -0.29 -17.24 -57.33
CA GLN A 674 -0.92 -18.53 -57.63
C GLN A 674 -2.42 -18.40 -57.88
N ASN A 675 -3.13 -17.64 -57.06
CA ASN A 675 -4.57 -17.42 -57.22
C ASN A 675 -4.89 -16.64 -58.49
N THR A 676 -4.12 -15.60 -58.84
CA THR A 676 -4.31 -14.89 -60.11
C THR A 676 -4.03 -15.77 -61.32
N SER A 677 -3.01 -16.63 -61.26
CA SER A 677 -2.76 -17.65 -62.29
C SER A 677 -3.94 -18.62 -62.43
N LEU A 678 -4.44 -19.20 -61.34
CA LEU A 678 -5.59 -20.09 -61.34
C LEU A 678 -6.87 -19.40 -61.83
N LEU A 679 -7.07 -18.13 -61.48
CA LEU A 679 -8.22 -17.34 -61.92
C LEU A 679 -8.14 -17.03 -63.42
N SER A 680 -6.93 -16.84 -63.96
CA SER A 680 -6.72 -16.72 -65.41
C SER A 680 -7.00 -18.04 -66.14
N GLN A 681 -6.62 -19.18 -65.57
CA GLN A 681 -6.93 -20.50 -66.11
C GLN A 681 -8.43 -20.79 -66.06
N LYS A 682 -9.09 -20.44 -64.95
CA LYS A 682 -10.54 -20.54 -64.79
C LYS A 682 -11.27 -19.74 -65.88
N LYS A 683 -10.88 -18.47 -66.10
CA LYS A 683 -11.47 -17.64 -67.16
C LYS A 683 -11.28 -18.22 -68.57
N LYS A 684 -10.13 -18.85 -68.84
CA LYS A 684 -9.89 -19.56 -70.11
C LYS A 684 -10.82 -20.76 -70.27
N LEU A 685 -10.96 -21.57 -69.22
CA LEU A 685 -11.87 -22.72 -69.23
C LEU A 685 -13.34 -22.29 -69.35
N GLU A 686 -13.74 -21.20 -68.68
CA GLU A 686 -15.08 -20.62 -68.81
C GLU A 686 -15.34 -20.15 -70.27
N ALA A 687 -14.34 -19.54 -70.92
CA ALA A 687 -14.44 -19.14 -72.32
C ALA A 687 -14.50 -20.35 -73.27
N ASP A 688 -13.72 -21.40 -73.01
CA ASP A 688 -13.77 -22.65 -73.78
C ASP A 688 -15.12 -23.34 -73.61
N VAL A 689 -15.69 -23.39 -72.39
CA VAL A 689 -17.03 -23.93 -72.12
C VAL A 689 -18.10 -23.14 -72.87
N ALA A 690 -18.04 -21.81 -72.84
CA ALA A 690 -18.98 -20.97 -73.59
C ALA A 690 -18.88 -21.19 -75.11
N ARG A 691 -17.66 -21.40 -75.65
CA ARG A 691 -17.47 -21.77 -77.05
C ARG A 691 -18.09 -23.13 -77.37
N MET A 692 -17.83 -24.14 -76.54
CA MET A 692 -18.40 -25.48 -76.72
C MET A 692 -19.93 -25.49 -76.60
N GLN A 693 -20.51 -24.67 -75.71
CA GLN A 693 -21.95 -24.48 -75.60
C GLN A 693 -22.53 -23.88 -76.89
N LYS A 694 -21.90 -22.84 -77.44
CA LYS A 694 -22.32 -22.25 -78.72
C LYS A 694 -22.22 -23.25 -79.88
N GLU A 695 -21.14 -24.02 -79.96
CA GLU A 695 -20.99 -25.07 -80.98
C GLU A 695 -22.05 -26.17 -80.82
N ALA A 696 -22.41 -26.54 -79.59
CA ALA A 696 -23.49 -27.48 -79.30
C ALA A 696 -24.86 -26.92 -79.71
N GLU A 697 -25.16 -25.66 -79.41
CA GLU A 697 -26.39 -24.98 -79.85
C GLU A 697 -26.50 -24.93 -81.38
N GLU A 698 -25.40 -24.61 -82.07
CA GLU A 698 -25.35 -24.63 -83.54
C GLU A 698 -25.55 -26.04 -84.11
N ALA A 699 -25.00 -27.08 -83.46
CA ALA A 699 -25.20 -28.46 -83.84
C ALA A 699 -26.65 -28.92 -83.62
N VAL A 700 -27.27 -28.52 -82.51
CA VAL A 700 -28.69 -28.77 -82.20
C VAL A 700 -29.58 -28.08 -83.24
N GLN A 701 -29.31 -26.82 -83.58
CA GLN A 701 -30.08 -26.11 -84.62
C GLN A 701 -29.94 -26.78 -86.00
N LYS A 702 -28.73 -27.26 -86.34
CA LYS A 702 -28.51 -28.04 -87.58
C LYS A 702 -29.28 -29.36 -87.56
N CYS A 703 -29.33 -30.06 -86.43
CA CYS A 703 -30.11 -31.28 -86.26
C CYS A 703 -31.61 -31.01 -86.40
N GLN A 704 -32.14 -29.95 -85.78
CA GLN A 704 -33.54 -29.55 -85.91
C GLN A 704 -33.90 -29.24 -87.37
N ASN A 705 -33.05 -28.48 -88.07
CA ASN A 705 -33.25 -28.19 -89.50
C ASN A 705 -33.20 -29.45 -90.38
N ALA A 706 -32.36 -30.42 -90.04
CA ALA A 706 -32.31 -31.72 -90.71
C ALA A 706 -33.55 -32.57 -90.41
N GLU A 707 -34.05 -32.51 -89.18
CA GLU A 707 -35.26 -33.21 -88.74
C GLU A 707 -36.51 -32.65 -89.41
N GLU A 708 -36.62 -31.31 -89.60
CA GLU A 708 -37.69 -30.70 -90.39
C GLU A 708 -37.65 -31.12 -91.86
N LYS A 709 -36.45 -31.24 -92.45
CA LYS A 709 -36.28 -31.77 -93.82
C LYS A 709 -36.67 -33.25 -93.90
N ALA A 710 -36.29 -34.04 -92.91
CA ALA A 710 -36.68 -35.45 -92.83
C ALA A 710 -38.20 -35.62 -92.64
N LYS A 711 -38.85 -34.75 -91.86
CA LYS A 711 -40.32 -34.73 -91.72
C LYS A 711 -41.01 -34.38 -93.04
N LYS A 712 -40.49 -33.40 -93.80
CA LYS A 712 -41.01 -33.08 -95.15
C LYS A 712 -40.86 -34.25 -96.13
N ALA A 713 -39.69 -34.88 -96.15
CA ALA A 713 -39.46 -36.06 -96.98
C ALA A 713 -40.33 -37.26 -96.55
N ALA A 714 -40.59 -37.42 -95.24
CA ALA A 714 -41.49 -38.44 -94.72
C ALA A 714 -42.95 -38.18 -95.10
N THR A 715 -43.39 -36.91 -95.10
CA THR A 715 -44.73 -36.54 -95.60
C THR A 715 -44.87 -36.76 -97.11
N GLU A 716 -43.82 -36.49 -97.89
CA GLU A 716 -43.80 -36.78 -99.33
C GLU A 716 -43.82 -38.30 -99.60
N ALA A 717 -43.06 -39.08 -98.82
CA ALA A 717 -43.07 -40.54 -98.90
C ALA A 717 -44.42 -41.15 -98.47
N ALA A 718 -45.09 -40.56 -97.47
CA ALA A 718 -46.45 -40.96 -97.08
C ALA A 718 -47.47 -40.68 -98.20
N ASN A 719 -47.37 -39.53 -98.87
CA ASN A 719 -48.22 -39.21 -100.02
C ASN A 719 -47.98 -40.17 -101.19
N ILE A 720 -46.72 -40.49 -101.52
CA ILE A 720 -46.37 -41.48 -102.54
C ILE A 720 -46.85 -42.89 -102.14
N SER A 721 -46.79 -43.23 -100.86
CA SER A 721 -47.35 -44.51 -100.36
C SER A 721 -48.88 -44.55 -100.47
N GLU A 722 -49.57 -43.41 -100.36
CA GLU A 722 -51.02 -43.32 -100.52
C GLU A 722 -51.43 -43.35 -102.01
N GLU A 723 -50.62 -42.79 -102.90
CA GLU A 723 -50.73 -42.94 -104.36
C GLU A 723 -50.46 -44.39 -104.81
N LEU A 724 -49.44 -45.05 -104.23
CA LEU A 724 -49.18 -46.47 -104.47
C LEU A 724 -50.32 -47.35 -103.97
N LYS A 725 -51.01 -46.96 -102.89
CA LYS A 725 -52.20 -47.68 -102.39
C LYS A 725 -53.40 -47.54 -103.33
N LYS A 726 -53.59 -46.35 -103.90
CA LYS A 726 -54.60 -46.13 -104.97
C LYS A 726 -54.29 -46.95 -106.23
N GLU A 727 -53.02 -47.05 -106.62
CA GLU A 727 -52.55 -47.93 -107.70
C GLU A 727 -52.65 -49.44 -107.35
N GLN A 728 -52.49 -49.81 -106.08
CA GLN A 728 -52.71 -51.19 -105.61
C GLN A 728 -54.21 -51.55 -105.61
N ASP A 729 -55.11 -50.61 -105.30
CA ASP A 729 -56.56 -50.84 -105.35
C ASP A 729 -57.08 -50.93 -106.80
N THR A 730 -56.51 -50.17 -107.74
CA THR A 730 -56.78 -50.33 -109.19
C THR A 730 -56.20 -51.64 -109.73
N ASN A 731 -55.00 -52.04 -109.29
CA ASN A 731 -54.40 -53.32 -109.67
C ASN A 731 -55.16 -54.53 -109.05
N ALA A 732 -55.65 -54.43 -107.81
CA ALA A 732 -56.50 -55.45 -107.20
C ALA A 732 -57.86 -55.63 -107.93
N HIS A 733 -58.39 -54.55 -108.54
CA HIS A 733 -59.55 -54.63 -109.41
C HIS A 733 -59.23 -55.35 -110.74
N LEU A 734 -58.05 -55.11 -111.32
CA LEU A 734 -57.58 -55.80 -112.52
C LEU A 734 -57.22 -57.28 -112.24
N GLU A 735 -56.69 -57.61 -111.06
CA GLU A 735 -56.44 -58.98 -110.60
C GLU A 735 -57.73 -59.78 -110.35
N LYS A 736 -58.82 -59.15 -109.89
CA LYS A 736 -60.14 -59.81 -109.79
C LYS A 736 -60.70 -60.17 -111.17
N MET A 737 -60.50 -59.29 -112.17
CA MET A 737 -60.93 -59.51 -113.55
C MET A 737 -60.10 -60.61 -114.23
N ARG A 738 -58.80 -60.69 -113.91
CA ARG A 738 -57.89 -61.76 -114.31
C ARG A 738 -58.19 -63.10 -113.63
N LYS A 739 -58.51 -63.12 -112.33
CA LYS A 739 -58.88 -64.35 -111.59
C LYS A 739 -60.13 -65.05 -112.13
N ASN A 740 -61.09 -64.31 -112.69
CA ASN A 740 -62.26 -64.89 -113.37
C ASN A 740 -61.91 -65.57 -114.71
N MET A 741 -60.82 -65.17 -115.39
CA MET A 741 -60.32 -65.83 -116.60
C MET A 741 -59.29 -66.93 -116.31
N GLU A 742 -58.61 -66.88 -115.16
CA GLU A 742 -57.69 -67.94 -114.69
C GLU A 742 -58.42 -69.16 -114.09
N GLN A 743 -59.66 -69.00 -113.58
CA GLN A 743 -60.49 -70.12 -113.11
C GLN A 743 -60.87 -71.08 -114.26
N THR A 744 -61.06 -70.57 -115.48
CA THR A 744 -61.29 -71.35 -116.71
C THR A 744 -60.04 -72.04 -117.26
N ILE A 745 -58.84 -71.70 -116.78
CA ILE A 745 -57.54 -72.31 -117.18
C ILE A 745 -57.03 -73.29 -116.12
N LYS A 746 -57.37 -73.08 -114.83
CA LYS A 746 -56.98 -73.95 -113.71
C LYS A 746 -57.64 -75.34 -113.71
N ASP A 747 -58.76 -75.55 -114.42
CA ASP A 747 -59.33 -76.89 -114.64
C ASP A 747 -58.51 -77.74 -115.63
N LEU A 748 -57.61 -77.13 -116.43
CA LEU A 748 -56.73 -77.83 -117.37
C LEU A 748 -55.29 -78.01 -116.84
N GLN A 749 -54.86 -77.27 -115.81
CA GLN A 749 -53.50 -77.35 -115.25
C GLN A 749 -53.35 -78.26 -114.03
N LYS A 750 -54.44 -78.82 -113.48
CA LYS A 750 -54.42 -79.88 -112.46
C LYS A 750 -53.79 -81.20 -112.98
N ARG A 751 -53.44 -81.27 -114.27
CA ARG A 751 -52.71 -82.38 -114.93
C ARG A 751 -51.18 -82.20 -114.99
N LEU A 752 -50.61 -81.15 -114.40
CA LEU A 752 -49.15 -80.89 -114.44
C LEU A 752 -48.49 -80.84 -113.05
N ASN A 753 -49.24 -81.11 -111.98
CA ASN A 753 -48.74 -81.15 -110.60
C ASN A 753 -48.07 -82.50 -110.21
N GLU A 754 -47.47 -83.21 -111.16
CA GLU A 754 -46.83 -84.51 -110.89
C GLU A 754 -45.34 -84.59 -111.27
N ALA A 755 -44.69 -83.49 -111.66
CA ALA A 755 -43.28 -83.52 -112.02
C ALA A 755 -42.44 -82.55 -111.19
N ASP A 756 -41.80 -83.08 -110.16
CA ASP A 756 -40.45 -82.66 -109.79
C ASP A 756 -40.32 -81.48 -108.82
N GLN A 757 -40.56 -81.83 -107.56
CA GLN A 757 -39.57 -81.55 -106.52
C GLN A 757 -38.13 -81.84 -107.02
N THR A 758 -37.26 -80.82 -107.16
CA THR A 758 -35.87 -80.80 -106.61
C THR A 758 -35.04 -79.59 -107.07
N ALA A 759 -34.13 -79.13 -106.18
CA ALA A 759 -32.99 -78.17 -106.30
C ALA A 759 -33.22 -76.83 -105.55
N LEU A 760 -32.89 -76.58 -104.27
CA LEU A 760 -31.82 -76.97 -103.31
C LEU A 760 -30.41 -76.34 -103.53
N MET A 761 -30.03 -75.47 -102.55
CA MET A 761 -28.70 -75.27 -101.88
C MET A 761 -27.79 -74.06 -102.24
N GLY A 762 -27.58 -73.13 -101.27
CA GLY A 762 -26.59 -72.03 -101.39
C GLY A 762 -26.04 -71.33 -100.11
N SER A 763 -26.44 -71.63 -98.87
CA SER A 763 -26.20 -70.72 -97.72
C SER A 763 -25.17 -71.17 -96.65
N ARG A 764 -24.11 -71.91 -96.99
CA ARG A 764 -23.19 -72.52 -95.99
C ARG A 764 -21.86 -71.82 -95.71
N LYS A 765 -21.54 -70.67 -96.33
CA LYS A 765 -20.24 -69.96 -96.16
C LYS A 765 -20.25 -68.71 -95.25
N GLN A 766 -21.42 -68.28 -94.77
CA GLN A 766 -21.56 -67.06 -93.96
C GLN A 766 -21.51 -67.32 -92.43
N ILE A 767 -21.65 -68.58 -92.01
CA ILE A 767 -21.71 -68.98 -90.59
C ILE A 767 -20.31 -69.02 -89.94
N GLN A 768 -19.26 -69.36 -90.69
CA GLN A 768 -17.90 -69.53 -90.15
C GLN A 768 -17.21 -68.20 -89.75
N LYS A 769 -17.69 -67.05 -90.25
CA LYS A 769 -17.18 -65.70 -89.88
C LYS A 769 -17.83 -65.13 -88.61
N LEU A 770 -18.96 -65.69 -88.18
CA LEU A 770 -19.66 -65.25 -86.96
C LEU A 770 -19.14 -65.98 -85.71
N GLU A 771 -18.68 -67.22 -85.86
CA GLU A 771 -18.17 -68.04 -84.75
C GLU A 771 -16.80 -67.59 -84.21
N SER A 772 -15.98 -66.89 -85.01
CA SER A 772 -14.68 -66.34 -84.55
C SER A 772 -14.83 -65.03 -83.78
N ARG A 773 -15.94 -64.31 -83.96
CA ARG A 773 -16.23 -63.03 -83.30
C ARG A 773 -16.84 -63.23 -81.92
N VAL A 774 -17.58 -64.33 -81.72
CA VAL A 774 -18.14 -64.72 -80.43
C VAL A 774 -17.03 -65.13 -79.44
N ARG A 775 -16.02 -65.89 -79.89
CA ARG A 775 -14.89 -66.32 -79.04
C ARG A 775 -13.98 -65.18 -78.55
N ALA A 776 -13.91 -64.05 -79.26
CA ALA A 776 -13.15 -62.88 -78.82
C ALA A 776 -13.91 -62.06 -77.75
N LEU A 777 -15.23 -62.01 -77.86
CA LEU A 777 -16.10 -61.29 -76.91
C LEU A 777 -16.31 -62.08 -75.60
N GLU A 778 -16.19 -63.41 -75.63
CA GLU A 778 -16.25 -64.24 -74.41
C GLU A 778 -15.02 -64.06 -73.51
N GLY A 779 -13.82 -63.80 -74.08
CA GLY A 779 -12.59 -63.56 -73.31
C GLY A 779 -12.54 -62.19 -72.61
N GLU A 780 -13.07 -61.13 -73.25
CA GLU A 780 -13.15 -59.80 -72.63
C GLU A 780 -14.16 -59.74 -71.47
N LEU A 781 -15.18 -60.61 -71.49
CA LEU A 781 -16.16 -60.76 -70.42
C LEU A 781 -15.60 -61.48 -69.18
N GLU A 782 -14.67 -62.43 -69.37
CA GLU A 782 -13.99 -63.14 -68.28
C GLU A 782 -12.96 -62.25 -67.54
N ASP A 783 -12.27 -61.36 -68.26
CA ASP A 783 -11.34 -60.40 -67.66
C ASP A 783 -12.06 -59.30 -66.85
N GLU A 784 -13.25 -58.87 -67.30
CA GLU A 784 -14.04 -57.84 -66.61
C GLU A 784 -14.76 -58.40 -65.37
N THR A 785 -15.15 -59.68 -65.41
CA THR A 785 -15.70 -60.38 -64.22
C THR A 785 -14.62 -60.62 -63.15
N ARG A 786 -13.35 -60.79 -63.53
CA ARG A 786 -12.24 -60.90 -62.57
C ARG A 786 -11.89 -59.57 -61.89
N ARG A 787 -11.91 -58.44 -62.62
CA ARG A 787 -11.72 -57.09 -62.04
C ARG A 787 -12.86 -56.68 -61.12
N SER A 788 -14.10 -57.02 -61.48
CA SER A 788 -15.29 -56.81 -60.65
C SER A 788 -15.20 -57.58 -59.32
N ALA A 789 -14.72 -58.82 -59.34
CA ALA A 789 -14.54 -59.63 -58.13
C ALA A 789 -13.45 -59.10 -57.17
N GLU A 790 -12.39 -58.46 -57.68
CA GLU A 790 -11.33 -57.83 -56.87
C GLU A 790 -11.80 -56.50 -56.26
N ALA A 791 -12.55 -55.69 -57.01
CA ALA A 791 -13.19 -54.47 -56.51
C ALA A 791 -14.20 -54.76 -55.38
N GLN A 792 -14.95 -55.86 -55.49
CA GLN A 792 -15.94 -56.27 -54.49
C GLN A 792 -15.30 -56.82 -53.19
N ARG A 793 -14.09 -57.39 -53.25
CA ARG A 793 -13.30 -57.76 -52.06
C ARG A 793 -12.71 -56.53 -51.36
N GLY A 794 -12.29 -55.52 -52.13
CA GLY A 794 -11.84 -54.22 -51.59
C GLY A 794 -12.97 -53.47 -50.86
N ALA A 795 -14.16 -53.44 -51.46
CA ALA A 795 -15.36 -52.85 -50.85
C ALA A 795 -15.73 -53.50 -49.52
N ARG A 796 -15.67 -54.85 -49.43
CA ARG A 796 -15.96 -55.58 -48.17
C ARG A 796 -14.91 -55.36 -47.06
N ARG A 797 -13.66 -55.02 -47.40
CA ARG A 797 -12.63 -54.65 -46.40
C ARG A 797 -12.88 -53.24 -45.86
N LEU A 798 -13.23 -52.29 -46.73
CA LEU A 798 -13.59 -50.93 -46.34
C LEU A 798 -14.90 -50.89 -45.54
N GLU A 799 -15.87 -51.74 -45.84
CA GLU A 799 -17.08 -51.90 -45.02
C GLU A 799 -16.80 -52.45 -43.62
N ARG A 800 -15.83 -53.34 -43.45
CA ARG A 800 -15.42 -53.81 -42.11
C ARG A 800 -14.70 -52.73 -41.32
N CYS A 801 -13.77 -52.01 -41.93
CA CYS A 801 -13.12 -50.85 -41.30
C CYS A 801 -14.13 -49.78 -40.88
N LEU A 802 -15.14 -49.51 -41.73
CA LEU A 802 -16.21 -48.56 -41.40
C LEU A 802 -17.09 -49.06 -40.25
N LYS A 803 -17.38 -50.37 -40.17
CA LYS A 803 -18.13 -50.97 -39.06
C LYS A 803 -17.34 -50.97 -37.75
N GLU A 804 -16.04 -51.22 -37.78
CA GLU A 804 -15.17 -51.13 -36.60
C GLU A 804 -15.04 -49.69 -36.10
N LEU A 805 -14.88 -48.71 -37.00
CA LEU A 805 -14.84 -47.28 -36.65
C LEU A 805 -16.18 -46.75 -36.13
N THR A 806 -17.31 -47.26 -36.64
CA THR A 806 -18.63 -46.90 -36.10
C THR A 806 -18.87 -47.55 -34.74
N TYR A 807 -18.41 -48.79 -34.52
CA TYR A 807 -18.48 -49.43 -33.20
C TYR A 807 -17.61 -48.70 -32.16
N GLN A 808 -16.42 -48.25 -32.56
CA GLN A 808 -15.54 -47.44 -31.71
C GLN A 808 -16.18 -46.08 -31.37
N ALA A 809 -16.78 -45.40 -32.36
CA ALA A 809 -17.49 -44.15 -32.14
C ALA A 809 -18.74 -44.32 -31.25
N GLU A 810 -19.45 -45.45 -31.35
CA GLU A 810 -20.58 -45.77 -30.47
C GLU A 810 -20.14 -46.11 -29.04
N ASP A 811 -19.00 -46.78 -28.84
CA ASP A 811 -18.46 -47.08 -27.52
C ASP A 811 -17.89 -45.82 -26.84
N ASP A 812 -17.21 -44.95 -27.60
CA ASP A 812 -16.76 -43.64 -27.13
C ASP A 812 -17.94 -42.74 -26.74
N LYS A 813 -19.05 -42.79 -27.50
CA LYS A 813 -20.29 -42.07 -27.15
C LYS A 813 -20.95 -42.61 -25.88
N LYS A 814 -20.88 -43.92 -25.63
CA LYS A 814 -21.35 -44.54 -24.37
C LYS A 814 -20.42 -44.22 -23.19
N ASN A 815 -19.13 -44.09 -23.42
CA ASN A 815 -18.18 -43.67 -22.39
C ASN A 815 -18.35 -42.19 -22.03
N LEU A 816 -18.59 -41.33 -23.02
CA LEU A 816 -18.96 -39.93 -22.81
C LEU A 816 -20.27 -39.80 -22.03
N SER A 817 -21.32 -40.57 -22.36
CA SER A 817 -22.58 -40.52 -21.61
C SER A 817 -22.43 -41.05 -20.18
N ARG A 818 -21.58 -42.05 -19.94
CA ARG A 818 -21.22 -42.50 -18.58
C ARG A 818 -20.47 -41.43 -17.80
N MET A 819 -19.53 -40.73 -18.43
CA MET A 819 -18.82 -39.61 -17.79
C MET A 819 -19.76 -38.44 -17.49
N GLN A 820 -20.68 -38.10 -18.40
CA GLN A 820 -21.71 -37.10 -18.17
C GLN A 820 -22.59 -37.48 -16.96
N THR A 821 -23.04 -38.74 -16.90
CA THR A 821 -23.85 -39.23 -15.77
C THR A 821 -23.08 -39.24 -14.44
N LEU A 822 -21.76 -39.47 -14.48
CA LEU A 822 -20.90 -39.40 -13.29
C LEU A 822 -20.71 -37.94 -12.84
N MET A 823 -20.55 -37.03 -13.80
CA MET A 823 -20.46 -35.60 -13.57
C MET A 823 -21.74 -35.05 -12.94
N ASP A 824 -22.91 -35.42 -13.47
CA ASP A 824 -24.22 -35.04 -12.92
C ASP A 824 -24.41 -35.59 -11.50
N LYS A 825 -23.97 -36.83 -11.23
CA LYS A 825 -24.00 -37.41 -9.87
C LYS A 825 -23.07 -36.70 -8.89
N LEU A 826 -21.89 -36.27 -9.35
CA LEU A 826 -20.96 -35.47 -8.53
C LEU A 826 -21.51 -34.08 -8.28
N GLN A 827 -22.18 -33.47 -9.27
CA GLN A 827 -22.80 -32.16 -9.16
C GLN A 827 -24.00 -32.18 -8.20
N LEU A 828 -24.82 -33.24 -8.22
CA LEU A 828 -25.87 -33.47 -7.22
C LEU A 828 -25.31 -33.71 -5.82
N LYS A 829 -24.18 -34.42 -5.68
CA LYS A 829 -23.49 -34.57 -4.39
C LYS A 829 -22.98 -33.25 -3.85
N VAL A 830 -22.37 -32.42 -4.71
CA VAL A 830 -21.91 -31.07 -4.35
C VAL A 830 -23.11 -30.20 -3.91
N GLN A 831 -24.25 -30.27 -4.58
CA GLN A 831 -25.47 -29.59 -4.13
C GLN A 831 -25.97 -30.11 -2.78
N SER A 832 -25.95 -31.42 -2.52
CA SER A 832 -26.35 -31.96 -1.22
C SER A 832 -25.38 -31.57 -0.09
N TYR A 833 -24.07 -31.49 -0.38
CA TYR A 833 -23.09 -31.00 0.58
C TYR A 833 -23.27 -29.51 0.86
N LYS A 834 -23.64 -28.72 -0.16
CA LYS A 834 -23.98 -27.31 0.01
C LYS A 834 -25.21 -27.13 0.90
N GLN A 835 -26.26 -27.92 0.71
CA GLN A 835 -27.44 -27.93 1.58
C GLN A 835 -27.14 -28.42 3.01
N GLN A 836 -26.22 -29.38 3.19
CA GLN A 836 -25.78 -29.80 4.53
C GLN A 836 -24.95 -28.72 5.23
N MET A 837 -24.11 -27.98 4.50
CA MET A 837 -23.37 -26.83 5.01
C MET A 837 -24.33 -25.71 5.43
N GLU A 838 -25.29 -25.35 4.57
CA GLU A 838 -26.30 -24.33 4.87
C GLU A 838 -27.18 -24.73 6.07
N ALA A 839 -27.52 -26.01 6.22
CA ALA A 839 -28.25 -26.51 7.39
C ALA A 839 -27.40 -26.48 8.68
N ALA A 840 -26.10 -26.77 8.59
CA ALA A 840 -25.16 -26.67 9.71
C ALA A 840 -24.93 -25.20 10.12
N GLU A 841 -24.81 -24.29 9.16
CA GLU A 841 -24.75 -22.85 9.40
C GLU A 841 -26.05 -22.31 10.02
N ALA A 842 -27.22 -22.78 9.56
CA ALA A 842 -28.50 -22.43 10.16
C ALA A 842 -28.61 -22.91 11.62
N GLN A 843 -28.10 -24.11 11.94
CA GLN A 843 -28.01 -24.59 13.32
C GLN A 843 -27.01 -23.78 14.16
N ALA A 844 -25.83 -23.47 13.62
CA ALA A 844 -24.83 -22.64 14.30
C ALA A 844 -25.39 -21.24 14.60
N ASN A 845 -26.12 -20.64 13.66
CA ASN A 845 -26.80 -19.37 13.83
C ASN A 845 -27.96 -19.44 14.85
N GLN A 846 -28.69 -20.56 14.92
CA GLN A 846 -29.66 -20.79 16.00
C GLN A 846 -28.98 -20.91 17.37
N TYR A 847 -27.84 -21.58 17.48
CA TYR A 847 -27.08 -21.66 18.73
C TYR A 847 -26.49 -20.31 19.12
N LEU A 848 -26.01 -19.53 18.15
CA LEU A 848 -25.51 -18.17 18.37
C LEU A 848 -26.63 -17.22 18.84
N SER A 849 -27.84 -17.36 18.27
CA SER A 849 -29.03 -16.61 18.68
C SER A 849 -29.48 -16.99 20.10
N LYS A 850 -29.48 -18.30 20.44
CA LYS A 850 -29.74 -18.78 21.80
C LYS A 850 -28.70 -18.31 22.80
N TYR A 851 -27.41 -18.32 22.43
CA TYR A 851 -26.32 -17.79 23.24
C TYR A 851 -26.50 -16.29 23.49
N LYS A 852 -26.84 -15.51 22.47
CA LYS A 852 -27.14 -14.07 22.63
C LYS A 852 -28.35 -13.82 23.53
N LYS A 853 -29.41 -14.64 23.45
CA LYS A 853 -30.55 -14.58 24.38
C LYS A 853 -30.16 -14.91 25.82
N GLN A 854 -29.39 -15.98 26.05
CA GLN A 854 -28.91 -16.35 27.38
C GLN A 854 -27.92 -15.32 27.95
N GLN A 855 -27.09 -14.71 27.11
CA GLN A 855 -26.23 -13.58 27.49
C GLN A 855 -27.06 -12.36 27.92
N HIS A 856 -28.17 -12.09 27.22
CA HIS A 856 -29.06 -10.99 27.57
C HIS A 856 -29.82 -11.26 28.88
N GLU A 857 -30.34 -12.47 29.07
CA GLU A 857 -30.99 -12.90 30.32
C GLU A 857 -30.02 -12.91 31.51
N LEU A 858 -28.75 -13.29 31.29
CA LEU A 858 -27.69 -13.19 32.30
C LEU A 858 -27.40 -11.72 32.67
N ASN A 859 -27.36 -10.82 31.69
CA ASN A 859 -27.14 -9.40 31.94
C ASN A 859 -28.34 -8.77 32.68
N GLU A 860 -29.58 -9.12 32.34
CA GLU A 860 -30.76 -8.68 33.09
C GLU A 860 -30.79 -9.25 34.51
N ALA A 861 -30.32 -10.49 34.72
CA ALA A 861 -30.21 -11.08 36.06
C ALA A 861 -29.11 -10.38 36.88
N LYS A 862 -28.00 -9.97 36.25
CA LYS A 862 -26.95 -9.16 36.87
C LYS A 862 -27.45 -7.76 37.22
N GLU A 863 -28.17 -7.09 36.33
CA GLU A 863 -28.79 -5.79 36.63
C GLU A 863 -29.81 -5.90 37.76
N ARG A 864 -30.62 -6.97 37.80
CA ARG A 864 -31.52 -7.24 38.93
C ARG A 864 -30.76 -7.50 40.24
N ALA A 865 -29.63 -8.20 40.19
CA ALA A 865 -28.78 -8.43 41.35
C ALA A 865 -28.12 -7.13 41.84
N GLU A 866 -27.63 -6.28 40.93
CA GLU A 866 -27.05 -4.97 41.26
C GLU A 866 -28.11 -4.01 41.83
N ILE A 867 -29.33 -4.04 41.30
CA ILE A 867 -30.46 -3.27 41.87
C ILE A 867 -30.80 -3.79 43.27
N ALA A 868 -30.83 -5.10 43.48
CA ALA A 868 -31.06 -5.70 44.80
C ALA A 868 -29.93 -5.37 45.79
N GLU A 869 -28.67 -5.41 45.37
CA GLU A 869 -27.51 -5.00 46.17
C GLU A 869 -27.54 -3.50 46.48
N SER A 870 -27.99 -2.66 45.54
CA SER A 870 -28.19 -1.23 45.77
C SER A 870 -29.31 -0.96 46.79
N GLN A 871 -30.38 -1.76 46.78
CA GLN A 871 -31.47 -1.67 47.75
C GLN A 871 -31.06 -2.19 49.12
N VAL A 872 -30.27 -3.27 49.20
CA VAL A 872 -29.68 -3.79 50.46
C VAL A 872 -28.69 -2.78 51.04
N ASN A 873 -27.87 -2.13 50.21
CA ASN A 873 -26.97 -1.07 50.67
C ASN A 873 -27.73 0.17 51.13
N LYS A 874 -28.83 0.55 50.47
CA LYS A 874 -29.74 1.61 50.97
C LYS A 874 -30.41 1.23 52.29
N LEU A 875 -30.80 -0.02 52.49
CA LEU A 875 -31.36 -0.51 53.76
C LEU A 875 -30.30 -0.60 54.87
N LYS A 876 -29.04 -0.96 54.55
CA LYS A 876 -27.91 -0.90 55.49
C LYS A 876 -27.58 0.53 55.92
N ILE A 877 -27.67 1.50 55.01
CA ILE A 877 -27.49 2.92 55.33
C ILE A 877 -28.66 3.42 56.21
N LYS A 878 -29.90 3.06 55.91
CA LYS A 878 -31.06 3.38 56.77
C LYS A 878 -31.02 2.68 58.15
N ALA A 879 -30.48 1.47 58.23
CA ALA A 879 -30.27 0.77 59.50
C ALA A 879 -29.19 1.45 60.36
N LYS A 880 -28.12 1.97 59.73
CA LYS A 880 -27.09 2.77 60.41
C LYS A 880 -27.63 4.13 60.90
N GLU A 881 -28.53 4.76 60.14
CA GLU A 881 -29.22 5.99 60.55
C GLU A 881 -30.23 5.77 61.69
N PHE A 882 -30.87 4.60 61.77
CA PHE A 882 -31.75 4.24 62.91
C PHE A 882 -30.96 3.94 64.19
N THR A 883 -29.77 3.34 64.09
CA THR A 883 -28.89 3.13 65.26
C THR A 883 -28.28 4.41 65.81
N GLN A 884 -28.16 5.48 65.01
CA GLN A 884 -27.72 6.80 65.49
C GLN A 884 -28.84 7.65 66.10
N LYS A 885 -30.13 7.30 65.92
CA LYS A 885 -31.27 8.00 66.55
C LYS A 885 -31.78 7.34 67.84
N ALA A 886 -31.16 6.25 68.31
CA ALA A 886 -31.49 5.56 69.56
C ALA A 886 -30.46 5.79 70.68
N HIS A 887 -29.63 6.84 70.58
CA HIS A 887 -28.69 7.29 71.63
C HIS A 887 -28.91 8.74 72.09
N GLU A 888 -30.07 9.31 71.78
CA GLU A 888 -30.59 10.54 72.42
C GLU A 888 -32.01 10.30 72.94
N LYS A 889 -32.12 9.37 73.89
CA LYS A 889 -33.14 9.20 74.94
C LYS A 889 -32.73 8.00 75.79
#